data_AF-A0A7C7H4A8-F1
#
_entry.id   AF-A0A7C7H4A8-F1
#
_cell.length_a   1.000
_cell.length_b   1.000
_cell.length_c   1.000
_cell.angle_alpha   90.00
_cell.angle_beta   90.00
_cell.angle_gamma   90.00
#
_symmetry.space_group_name_H-M   'P 1'
#
loop_
_entity.id
_entity.type
_entity.pdbx_description
1 polymer ?
#
loop_
_entity_poly.entity_id
_entity_poly.type
_entity_poly.pdbx_seq_one_letter_code
_entity_poly.pdbx_strand_id
1 'polypeptide(L)'
;SQEKGKKSEIDVKGGAQTHEFDIKADRYEENKHFFLSKYFHDNYEVALANLPLINSGINITKVEVWVTSRLGQTNNTRNIVAFMDLGEPEFHDKSSFISPGPETILPSASPFDTLYLDASNNLYEQMINSYPDIRDIYKVNATLGATPLVAAKDYEKVESARMLNTSEYKVNSQLGFISLNSSLTNDEVLGVAFQYTYNGKTYQVGEFSNNGISSPDALIIKLLKSTEINTTLPTWDLMMKNVYSIGSYNIQQMGFKFNVLYKDPDIGTPANYLKEGMPGIVKGVPLLEVFNLDGLNAQLDPQPDGVFDFINGVTINASRGRIYFPILEPFGQYLEDKITGLIDNGATDPNLITVANKYTFKELYEMTRSDAQQEHPEKNRFSLVGAYQSTSSSEISLNAMNVPQGSVIVTAGGTKLTENVDYTVDYSLGRVKIINEGILNSGTPIKISFESNTLFNIQSKTLIGSRFDYKVSKDLNVGGTIMHLTERPITTKINIGDEPISNTIWGMDGDFRTQAPFLTKLVDALPLISTKAPSSFTVNGEFANLLPGHAKAVGKEGISYIDDFEGSRSTIDLKSISSWVLASTPQAAIGPGGKVLFPEASFHDSLEYGFNRAKLAWYVIDPIFSRDNSLTPSHIKDAPQQSNDYVREVLETELFPNKELPSGQPPNLAMFDVAFYPGDRGPYNYDVENLNSDGTFANPNHRWGGIMRSISTNDFEAANIEFVEFWMMDPFHNSQGQYNSTGGDLYFNLGSISEDVLKDGRKSYENGLPASSAVLSVDTTVWGRVPSQGQNLVDAFDNNEDARKFQDVGLDGLSNDDENTFFNEFLNTLQSFYTAKAYNTISSDPSSDRYHYFRGTDYDNDEVGILGRYYNYNGLEGNSPTTDSSPEDYPTSATTLPNKEDINR
;
A
#
# COMPACT_ATOMS: atom_id res chain seq x y z
N SER A 1 29.41 -0.49 -37.33
CA SER A 1 28.10 0.19 -37.32
C SER A 1 27.62 0.24 -35.88
N GLN A 2 26.86 1.27 -35.47
CA GLN A 2 26.20 1.25 -34.16
C GLN A 2 24.82 0.61 -34.35
N GLU A 3 24.59 -0.54 -33.71
CA GLU A 3 23.31 -1.24 -33.81
C GLU A 3 22.27 -0.51 -32.96
N LYS A 4 21.14 -0.13 -33.57
CA LYS A 4 20.06 0.65 -32.92
C LYS A 4 18.73 -0.10 -32.83
N GLY A 5 18.61 -1.27 -33.45
CA GLY A 5 17.38 -2.08 -33.47
C GLY A 5 17.56 -3.40 -32.74
N LYS A 6 16.47 -3.93 -32.17
CA LYS A 6 16.40 -5.29 -31.59
C LYS A 6 15.46 -6.13 -32.46
N LYS A 7 15.90 -7.32 -32.89
CA LYS A 7 15.03 -8.27 -33.60
C LYS A 7 14.25 -9.10 -32.57
N SER A 8 12.93 -9.14 -32.71
CA SER A 8 12.00 -9.86 -31.83
C SER A 8 11.13 -10.81 -32.63
N GLU A 9 10.64 -11.85 -31.98
CA GLU A 9 9.79 -12.88 -32.58
C GLU A 9 8.63 -13.25 -31.66
N ILE A 10 7.44 -13.45 -32.23
CA ILE A 10 6.20 -13.83 -31.53
C ILE A 10 5.56 -15.02 -32.26
N ASP A 11 5.23 -16.06 -31.51
CA ASP A 11 4.50 -17.23 -32.01
C ASP A 11 3.05 -17.24 -31.51
N VAL A 12 2.09 -17.45 -32.41
CA VAL A 12 0.64 -17.45 -32.15
C VAL A 12 0.00 -18.69 -32.75
N LYS A 13 -0.93 -19.35 -32.06
CA LYS A 13 -1.66 -20.52 -32.60
C LYS A 13 -3.16 -20.29 -32.53
N GLY A 14 -3.86 -20.38 -33.67
CA GLY A 14 -5.34 -20.30 -33.72
C GLY A 14 -5.95 -18.93 -33.42
N GLY A 15 -5.20 -17.83 -33.64
CA GLY A 15 -5.73 -16.46 -33.44
C GLY A 15 -5.79 -15.97 -31.99
N ALA A 16 -5.40 -16.79 -31.03
CA ALA A 16 -5.20 -16.38 -29.64
C ALA A 16 -3.73 -16.59 -29.26
N GLN A 17 -3.15 -15.59 -28.61
CA GLN A 17 -1.82 -15.73 -28.03
C GLN A 17 -1.92 -16.61 -26.78
N THR A 18 -1.16 -17.70 -26.76
CA THR A 18 -0.98 -18.47 -25.53
C THR A 18 -0.02 -17.72 -24.64
N HIS A 19 -0.46 -17.41 -23.43
CA HIS A 19 0.36 -16.78 -22.40
C HIS A 19 0.65 -17.81 -21.32
N GLU A 20 1.93 -17.96 -21.00
CA GLU A 20 2.37 -18.75 -19.84
C GLU A 20 2.40 -17.86 -18.60
N PHE A 21 2.13 -18.45 -17.44
CA PHE A 21 2.26 -17.80 -16.13
C PHE A 21 2.96 -18.72 -15.15
N ASP A 22 3.72 -18.13 -14.22
CA ASP A 22 4.32 -18.77 -13.05
C ASP A 22 4.14 -17.83 -11.86
N ILE A 23 3.29 -18.22 -10.92
CA ILE A 23 2.96 -17.44 -9.73
C ILE A 23 3.44 -18.22 -8.51
N LYS A 24 4.19 -17.59 -7.63
CA LYS A 24 4.64 -18.23 -6.38
C LYS A 24 3.50 -18.34 -5.37
N ALA A 25 3.57 -19.31 -4.46
CA ALA A 25 2.54 -19.54 -3.45
C ALA A 25 2.31 -18.33 -2.52
N ASP A 26 3.34 -17.53 -2.27
CA ASP A 26 3.28 -16.30 -1.48
C ASP A 26 2.68 -15.10 -2.23
N ARG A 27 2.26 -15.26 -3.50
CA ARG A 27 1.70 -14.18 -4.34
C ARG A 27 0.17 -14.24 -4.44
N TYR A 28 -0.50 -14.59 -3.34
CA TYR A 28 -1.96 -14.49 -3.24
C TYR A 28 -2.43 -13.01 -3.31
N GLU A 29 -3.69 -12.77 -3.69
CA GLU A 29 -4.28 -11.43 -3.72
C GLU A 29 -4.67 -10.94 -2.30
N GLU A 30 -3.72 -10.31 -1.61
CA GLU A 30 -3.89 -9.70 -0.28
C GLU A 30 -4.87 -8.50 -0.28
N ASN A 31 -5.56 -8.31 0.85
CA ASN A 31 -6.48 -7.20 1.13
C ASN A 31 -7.61 -7.00 0.10
N LYS A 32 -8.10 -8.10 -0.50
CA LYS A 32 -9.06 -8.03 -1.62
C LYS A 32 -10.24 -8.99 -1.52
N HIS A 33 -10.04 -10.14 -0.90
CA HIS A 33 -11.01 -11.23 -0.82
C HIS A 33 -11.32 -11.50 0.65
N PHE A 34 -12.59 -11.39 1.03
CA PHE A 34 -13.00 -11.49 2.43
C PHE A 34 -14.25 -12.34 2.60
N PHE A 35 -14.23 -13.30 3.51
CA PHE A 35 -15.42 -13.96 4.01
C PHE A 35 -16.29 -12.96 4.78
N LEU A 36 -17.61 -13.14 4.70
CA LEU A 36 -18.56 -12.25 5.38
C LEU A 36 -18.65 -12.50 6.89
N SER A 37 -18.25 -13.68 7.35
CA SER A 37 -18.31 -14.14 8.75
C SER A 37 -17.48 -15.42 8.90
N LYS A 38 -17.09 -15.71 10.15
CA LYS A 38 -16.33 -16.92 10.50
C LYS A 38 -17.08 -18.19 10.11
N TYR A 39 -18.42 -18.20 10.15
CA TYR A 39 -19.23 -19.30 9.62
C TYR A 39 -18.89 -19.66 8.17
N PHE A 40 -18.77 -18.66 7.29
CA PHE A 40 -18.49 -18.91 5.87
C PHE A 40 -17.06 -19.38 5.64
N HIS A 41 -16.11 -18.86 6.42
CA HIS A 41 -14.74 -19.33 6.44
C HIS A 41 -14.69 -20.81 6.84
N ASP A 42 -15.22 -21.16 8.01
CA ASP A 42 -15.09 -22.52 8.57
C ASP A 42 -15.87 -23.58 7.77
N ASN A 43 -16.91 -23.18 7.03
CA ASN A 43 -17.68 -24.07 6.15
C ASN A 43 -17.21 -24.06 4.70
N TYR A 44 -16.19 -23.27 4.33
CA TYR A 44 -15.75 -23.11 2.95
C TYR A 44 -15.33 -24.45 2.31
N GLU A 45 -14.45 -25.20 2.99
CA GLU A 45 -13.93 -26.47 2.48
C GLU A 45 -15.03 -27.54 2.42
N VAL A 46 -15.89 -27.58 3.44
CA VAL A 46 -17.04 -28.51 3.51
C VAL A 46 -18.04 -28.24 2.39
N ALA A 47 -18.31 -26.96 2.10
CA ALA A 47 -19.19 -26.55 1.01
C ALA A 47 -18.64 -26.96 -0.36
N LEU A 48 -17.32 -27.09 -0.49
CA LEU A 48 -16.62 -27.44 -1.74
C LEU A 48 -16.14 -28.89 -1.82
N ALA A 49 -16.45 -29.73 -0.82
CA ALA A 49 -16.00 -31.11 -0.77
C ALA A 49 -16.51 -31.99 -1.93
N ASN A 50 -17.68 -31.69 -2.53
CA ASN A 50 -18.29 -32.49 -3.60
C ASN A 50 -18.56 -31.64 -4.85
N LEU A 51 -17.50 -31.10 -5.47
CA LEU A 51 -17.59 -30.43 -6.76
C LEU A 51 -18.29 -31.34 -7.80
N PRO A 52 -19.04 -30.77 -8.77
CA PRO A 52 -19.26 -29.35 -9.01
C PRO A 52 -20.39 -28.74 -8.13
N LEU A 53 -21.04 -29.52 -7.26
CA LEU A 53 -22.13 -29.03 -6.42
C LEU A 53 -21.59 -28.33 -5.18
N ILE A 54 -22.07 -27.11 -4.92
CA ILE A 54 -21.76 -26.38 -3.70
C ILE A 54 -22.72 -26.82 -2.60
N ASN A 55 -22.22 -27.47 -1.55
CA ASN A 55 -22.98 -27.97 -0.40
C ASN A 55 -23.27 -26.86 0.62
N SER A 56 -23.89 -25.77 0.17
CA SER A 56 -24.33 -24.67 1.04
C SER A 56 -25.85 -24.53 0.98
N GLY A 57 -26.48 -24.50 2.16
CA GLY A 57 -27.91 -24.20 2.30
C GLY A 57 -28.23 -22.71 2.36
N ILE A 58 -27.20 -21.86 2.37
CA ILE A 58 -27.32 -20.40 2.47
C ILE A 58 -27.35 -19.79 1.07
N ASN A 59 -28.23 -18.81 0.88
CA ASN A 59 -28.18 -17.91 -0.26
C ASN A 59 -28.24 -16.46 0.19
N ILE A 60 -27.17 -15.71 -0.06
CA ILE A 60 -27.08 -14.28 0.26
C ILE A 60 -27.91 -13.49 -0.72
N THR A 61 -28.78 -12.64 -0.17
CA THR A 61 -29.77 -11.87 -0.92
C THR A 61 -29.41 -10.40 -1.05
N LYS A 62 -28.72 -9.83 -0.05
CA LYS A 62 -28.30 -8.43 -0.03
C LYS A 62 -26.99 -8.27 0.73
N VAL A 63 -26.09 -7.40 0.23
CA VAL A 63 -24.83 -7.01 0.89
C VAL A 63 -24.59 -5.52 0.65
N GLU A 64 -24.32 -4.76 1.71
CA GLU A 64 -23.77 -3.40 1.66
C GLU A 64 -22.33 -3.46 2.21
N VAL A 65 -21.39 -2.91 1.44
CA VAL A 65 -19.96 -2.90 1.79
C VAL A 65 -19.53 -1.46 2.02
N TRP A 66 -18.91 -1.20 3.16
CA TRP A 66 -18.49 0.13 3.60
C TRP A 66 -16.98 0.18 3.78
N VAL A 67 -16.35 1.23 3.27
CA VAL A 67 -14.90 1.46 3.37
C VAL A 67 -14.60 2.87 3.87
N THR A 68 -13.43 3.09 4.46
CA THR A 68 -12.94 4.44 4.79
C THR A 68 -12.94 5.35 3.55
N SER A 69 -13.42 6.59 3.68
CA SER A 69 -13.47 7.56 2.57
C SER A 69 -12.26 8.49 2.61
N ARG A 70 -11.36 8.38 1.63
CA ARG A 70 -10.13 9.20 1.52
C ARG A 70 -10.24 10.44 0.63
N LEU A 71 -11.19 10.40 -0.28
CA LEU A 71 -11.52 11.52 -1.16
C LEU A 71 -12.83 12.05 -0.61
N GLY A 72 -12.98 13.36 -0.38
CA GLY A 72 -14.19 14.02 0.14
C GLY A 72 -15.46 13.81 -0.70
N GLN A 73 -15.81 12.55 -0.97
CA GLN A 73 -16.99 12.09 -1.67
C GLN A 73 -18.15 12.15 -0.69
N THR A 74 -19.21 12.85 -1.07
CA THR A 74 -20.36 13.12 -0.22
C THR A 74 -21.59 12.28 -0.58
N ASN A 75 -21.49 11.47 -1.63
CA ASN A 75 -22.60 10.65 -2.08
C ASN A 75 -22.53 9.26 -1.41
N ASN A 76 -23.65 8.84 -0.81
CA ASN A 76 -23.82 7.53 -0.17
C ASN A 76 -22.80 7.25 0.96
N THR A 77 -22.47 8.26 1.76
CA THR A 77 -21.66 8.09 2.97
C THR A 77 -22.50 7.99 4.22
N ARG A 78 -22.01 7.27 5.23
CA ARG A 78 -22.64 7.12 6.54
C ARG A 78 -21.58 7.01 7.63
N ASN A 79 -21.91 7.49 8.82
CA ASN A 79 -21.16 7.12 10.02
C ASN A 79 -21.42 5.63 10.30
N ILE A 80 -20.36 4.89 10.62
CA ILE A 80 -20.45 3.47 10.95
C ILE A 80 -19.66 3.17 12.22
N VAL A 81 -20.15 2.21 12.99
CA VAL A 81 -19.40 1.52 14.04
C VAL A 81 -19.40 0.04 13.67
N ALA A 82 -18.23 -0.46 13.28
CA ALA A 82 -18.04 -1.81 12.81
C ALA A 82 -17.48 -2.68 13.94
N PHE A 83 -18.12 -3.80 14.25
CA PHE A 83 -17.69 -4.71 15.33
C PHE A 83 -17.26 -6.06 14.77
N MET A 84 -16.16 -6.60 15.29
CA MET A 84 -15.62 -7.90 14.88
C MET A 84 -16.61 -9.05 15.18
N ASP A 85 -17.06 -9.11 16.44
CA ASP A 85 -17.91 -10.19 16.96
C ASP A 85 -19.39 -10.04 16.61
N LEU A 86 -19.78 -9.04 15.79
CA LEU A 86 -21.19 -8.83 15.47
C LEU A 86 -21.79 -10.05 14.77
N GLY A 87 -22.79 -10.65 15.42
CA GLY A 87 -23.55 -11.77 14.89
C GLY A 87 -22.76 -13.07 14.77
N GLU A 88 -21.60 -13.20 15.42
CA GLU A 88 -20.83 -14.45 15.46
C GLU A 88 -21.33 -15.37 16.60
N PRO A 89 -21.75 -16.61 16.32
CA PRO A 89 -22.10 -17.59 17.36
C PRO A 89 -20.89 -17.97 18.24
N GLU A 90 -19.73 -18.13 17.60
CA GLU A 90 -18.44 -18.28 18.27
C GLU A 90 -17.67 -16.95 18.18
N PHE A 91 -17.67 -16.20 19.28
CA PHE A 91 -17.10 -14.86 19.36
C PHE A 91 -15.76 -14.83 20.10
N HIS A 92 -14.93 -13.83 19.77
CA HIS A 92 -13.59 -13.68 20.31
C HIS A 92 -13.61 -13.22 21.78
N ASP A 93 -14.49 -12.29 22.14
CA ASP A 93 -14.56 -11.70 23.49
C ASP A 93 -14.48 -12.77 24.60
N LYS A 94 -13.52 -12.60 25.52
CA LYS A 94 -13.35 -13.43 26.72
C LYS A 94 -13.66 -12.69 28.01
N SER A 95 -14.08 -11.42 27.93
CA SER A 95 -14.36 -10.57 29.10
C SER A 95 -15.73 -10.85 29.74
N SER A 96 -16.53 -11.76 29.17
CA SER A 96 -17.94 -12.00 29.51
C SER A 96 -18.86 -10.80 29.24
N PHE A 97 -18.38 -9.81 28.48
CA PHE A 97 -19.19 -8.71 28.03
C PHE A 97 -20.20 -9.22 27.01
N ILE A 98 -19.76 -9.99 26.02
CA ILE A 98 -20.65 -10.64 25.04
C ILE A 98 -21.13 -11.98 25.57
N SER A 99 -22.43 -12.24 25.42
CA SER A 99 -23.06 -13.51 25.78
C SER A 99 -23.66 -14.19 24.55
N PRO A 100 -23.65 -15.53 24.49
CA PRO A 100 -24.26 -16.28 23.39
C PRO A 100 -25.77 -16.06 23.34
N GLY A 101 -26.31 -16.00 22.13
CA GLY A 101 -27.72 -15.87 21.83
C GLY A 101 -28.39 -17.24 21.58
N PRO A 102 -29.69 -17.25 21.24
CA PRO A 102 -30.42 -18.50 21.00
C PRO A 102 -30.02 -19.22 19.71
N GLU A 103 -29.53 -18.51 18.69
CA GLU A 103 -29.00 -19.11 17.45
C GLU A 103 -27.53 -19.49 17.64
N THR A 104 -27.21 -20.79 17.64
CA THR A 104 -25.87 -21.26 18.03
C THR A 104 -24.98 -21.64 16.85
N ILE A 105 -25.48 -21.59 15.61
CA ILE A 105 -24.77 -22.09 14.44
C ILE A 105 -24.66 -21.02 13.35
N LEU A 106 -25.76 -20.36 13.03
CA LEU A 106 -25.82 -19.43 11.91
C LEU A 106 -25.45 -18.00 12.36
N PRO A 107 -24.75 -17.22 11.52
CA PRO A 107 -24.40 -15.85 11.88
C PRO A 107 -25.61 -14.91 11.77
N SER A 108 -25.92 -14.18 12.82
CA SER A 108 -27.10 -13.34 12.90
C SER A 108 -27.00 -12.30 14.01
N ALA A 109 -27.19 -11.03 13.66
CA ALA A 109 -27.29 -9.92 14.58
C ALA A 109 -28.67 -9.27 14.37
N SER A 110 -29.73 -10.01 14.73
CA SER A 110 -31.10 -9.81 14.27
C SER A 110 -31.65 -8.41 14.55
N PRO A 111 -31.61 -7.47 13.57
CA PRO A 111 -31.98 -6.09 13.82
C PRO A 111 -33.47 -5.83 13.56
N PHE A 112 -34.19 -6.82 13.01
CA PHE A 112 -35.64 -6.76 12.79
C PHE A 112 -36.43 -7.61 13.76
N ASP A 113 -35.77 -8.48 14.52
CA ASP A 113 -36.40 -9.25 15.58
C ASP A 113 -36.24 -8.50 16.90
N THR A 114 -37.30 -7.80 17.30
CA THR A 114 -37.32 -7.04 18.56
C THR A 114 -37.20 -7.92 19.81
N LEU A 115 -37.33 -9.25 19.67
CA LEU A 115 -37.14 -10.21 20.76
C LEU A 115 -35.77 -10.90 20.71
N TYR A 116 -34.94 -10.62 19.70
CA TYR A 116 -33.60 -11.18 19.49
C TYR A 116 -33.53 -12.72 19.58
N LEU A 117 -34.62 -13.41 19.25
CA LEU A 117 -34.72 -14.88 19.27
C LEU A 117 -33.86 -15.52 18.20
N ASP A 118 -33.53 -14.76 17.17
CA ASP A 118 -32.72 -15.21 16.05
C ASP A 118 -31.28 -14.67 16.09
N ALA A 119 -30.86 -14.02 17.17
CA ALA A 119 -29.51 -13.48 17.32
C ALA A 119 -28.51 -14.54 17.79
N SER A 120 -27.30 -14.51 17.25
CA SER A 120 -26.22 -15.46 17.60
C SER A 120 -25.50 -15.07 18.88
N ASN A 121 -25.46 -13.78 19.17
CA ASN A 121 -24.96 -13.22 20.42
C ASN A 121 -25.74 -11.93 20.75
N ASN A 122 -25.56 -11.43 21.97
CA ASN A 122 -26.27 -10.26 22.46
C ASN A 122 -25.55 -8.92 22.17
N LEU A 123 -24.46 -8.89 21.38
CA LEU A 123 -23.68 -7.67 21.17
C LEU A 123 -24.53 -6.55 20.57
N TYR A 124 -25.30 -6.87 19.52
CA TYR A 124 -26.19 -5.89 18.88
C TYR A 124 -27.21 -5.32 19.86
N GLU A 125 -27.84 -6.17 20.67
CA GLU A 125 -28.82 -5.77 21.70
C GLU A 125 -28.19 -4.83 22.73
N GLN A 126 -26.98 -5.14 23.21
CA GLN A 126 -26.28 -4.28 24.16
C GLN A 126 -25.98 -2.89 23.58
N MET A 127 -25.55 -2.84 22.31
CA MET A 127 -25.21 -1.60 21.64
C MET A 127 -26.42 -0.67 21.47
N ILE A 128 -27.62 -1.22 21.29
CA ILE A 128 -28.83 -0.40 21.11
C ILE A 128 -29.57 -0.11 22.41
N ASN A 129 -29.51 -0.99 23.42
CA ASN A 129 -30.26 -0.83 24.66
C ASN A 129 -29.42 -0.27 25.81
N SER A 130 -28.18 -0.73 25.98
CA SER A 130 -27.31 -0.36 27.09
C SER A 130 -26.36 0.79 26.75
N TYR A 131 -25.93 0.86 25.48
CA TYR A 131 -24.96 1.86 24.99
C TYR A 131 -25.48 2.66 23.78
N PRO A 132 -26.71 3.19 23.80
CA PRO A 132 -27.31 3.86 22.63
C PRO A 132 -26.54 5.11 22.16
N ASP A 133 -25.72 5.70 23.02
CA ASP A 133 -24.90 6.87 22.69
C ASP A 133 -23.90 6.62 21.56
N ILE A 134 -23.58 5.35 21.22
CA ILE A 134 -22.72 5.04 20.05
C ILE A 134 -23.36 5.41 18.71
N ARG A 135 -24.66 5.71 18.68
CA ARG A 135 -25.33 6.28 17.49
C ARG A 135 -24.74 7.63 17.13
N ASP A 136 -24.30 8.39 18.12
CA ASP A 136 -23.52 9.59 17.90
C ASP A 136 -22.04 9.20 17.76
N ILE A 137 -21.50 9.33 16.55
CA ILE A 137 -20.13 8.93 16.20
C ILE A 137 -19.08 9.60 17.11
N TYR A 138 -19.37 10.80 17.62
CA TYR A 138 -18.48 11.56 18.48
C TYR A 138 -18.42 11.00 19.91
N LYS A 139 -19.50 10.32 20.37
CA LYS A 139 -19.57 9.72 21.70
C LYS A 139 -19.07 8.28 21.76
N VAL A 140 -18.78 7.65 20.62
CA VAL A 140 -18.40 6.22 20.55
C VAL A 140 -17.20 5.91 21.45
N ASN A 141 -16.13 6.69 21.36
CA ASN A 141 -14.91 6.44 22.14
C ASN A 141 -15.14 6.58 23.65
N ALA A 142 -15.88 7.60 24.09
CA ALA A 142 -16.21 7.79 25.50
C ALA A 142 -17.12 6.67 26.02
N THR A 143 -18.13 6.29 25.22
CA THR A 143 -19.11 5.27 25.59
C THR A 143 -18.48 3.88 25.67
N LEU A 144 -17.72 3.49 24.64
CA LEU A 144 -17.10 2.17 24.58
C LEU A 144 -15.79 2.08 25.37
N GLY A 145 -15.11 3.21 25.61
CA GLY A 145 -13.93 3.27 26.49
C GLY A 145 -14.24 2.95 27.96
N ALA A 146 -15.52 3.03 28.37
CA ALA A 146 -15.99 2.56 29.67
C ALA A 146 -16.30 1.05 29.71
N THR A 147 -16.17 0.36 28.57
CA THR A 147 -16.40 -1.09 28.41
C THR A 147 -15.06 -1.82 28.27
N PRO A 148 -15.00 -3.16 28.36
CA PRO A 148 -13.77 -3.90 28.10
C PRO A 148 -13.39 -3.96 26.61
N LEU A 149 -14.22 -3.44 25.69
CA LEU A 149 -13.93 -3.43 24.26
C LEU A 149 -12.81 -2.44 23.92
N VAL A 150 -11.91 -2.86 23.04
CA VAL A 150 -10.74 -2.09 22.62
C VAL A 150 -10.91 -1.63 21.16
N ALA A 151 -10.74 -0.34 20.92
CA ALA A 151 -10.73 0.22 19.56
C ALA A 151 -9.62 -0.42 18.70
N ALA A 152 -9.84 -0.50 17.39
CA ALA A 152 -8.99 -1.19 16.41
C ALA A 152 -8.81 -2.71 16.60
N LYS A 153 -9.33 -3.31 17.69
CA LYS A 153 -9.36 -4.77 17.91
C LYS A 153 -10.78 -5.32 17.86
N ASP A 154 -11.64 -4.83 18.74
CA ASP A 154 -13.02 -5.31 18.87
C ASP A 154 -14.00 -4.51 18.01
N TYR A 155 -13.72 -3.21 17.84
CA TYR A 155 -14.53 -2.32 17.03
C TYR A 155 -13.70 -1.24 16.32
N GLU A 156 -14.26 -0.72 15.24
CA GLU A 156 -13.77 0.45 14.52
C GLU A 156 -14.89 1.48 14.37
N LYS A 157 -14.55 2.76 14.57
CA LYS A 157 -15.46 3.86 14.24
C LYS A 157 -14.96 4.54 12.97
N VAL A 158 -15.86 4.77 12.02
CA VAL A 158 -15.51 5.48 10.78
C VAL A 158 -16.56 6.55 10.53
N GLU A 159 -16.13 7.79 10.58
CA GLU A 159 -16.93 8.92 10.14
C GLU A 159 -16.97 8.92 8.61
N SER A 160 -18.15 9.11 8.01
CA SER A 160 -18.32 9.16 6.55
C SER A 160 -17.77 7.95 5.77
N ALA A 161 -17.94 6.74 6.27
CA ALA A 161 -17.62 5.56 5.47
C ALA A 161 -18.39 5.58 4.15
N ARG A 162 -17.71 5.23 3.06
CA ARG A 162 -18.25 5.20 1.71
C ARG A 162 -18.86 3.83 1.43
N MET A 163 -20.12 3.80 1.00
CA MET A 163 -20.72 2.58 0.48
C MET A 163 -20.15 2.28 -0.92
N LEU A 164 -19.58 1.09 -1.10
CA LEU A 164 -19.15 0.63 -2.42
C LEU A 164 -20.34 0.32 -3.31
N ASN A 165 -20.24 0.68 -4.59
CA ASN A 165 -21.23 0.30 -5.58
C ASN A 165 -21.09 -1.18 -5.95
N THR A 166 -22.16 -1.81 -6.39
CA THR A 166 -22.16 -3.24 -6.83
C THR A 166 -21.24 -3.52 -8.03
N SER A 167 -20.73 -2.49 -8.71
CA SER A 167 -19.71 -2.61 -9.76
C SER A 167 -18.29 -2.75 -9.20
N GLU A 168 -18.06 -2.28 -7.96
CA GLU A 168 -16.74 -2.18 -7.31
C GLU A 168 -16.33 -3.46 -6.57
N TYR A 169 -17.29 -4.38 -6.35
CA TYR A 169 -17.05 -5.68 -5.75
C TYR A 169 -17.91 -6.77 -6.41
N LYS A 170 -17.59 -8.04 -6.11
CA LYS A 170 -18.40 -9.22 -6.44
C LYS A 170 -18.68 -10.00 -5.18
N VAL A 171 -19.85 -10.63 -5.12
CA VAL A 171 -20.28 -11.48 -4.01
C VAL A 171 -20.45 -12.91 -4.54
N ASN A 172 -19.90 -13.89 -3.83
CA ASN A 172 -20.32 -15.28 -4.01
C ASN A 172 -21.47 -15.56 -3.03
N SER A 173 -22.69 -15.71 -3.55
CA SER A 173 -23.89 -15.78 -2.70
C SER A 173 -24.06 -17.10 -1.95
N GLN A 174 -23.35 -18.17 -2.35
CA GLN A 174 -23.44 -19.49 -1.73
C GLN A 174 -22.29 -19.74 -0.75
N LEU A 175 -21.08 -19.28 -1.08
CA LEU A 175 -19.88 -19.45 -0.25
C LEU A 175 -19.64 -18.29 0.72
N GLY A 176 -20.34 -17.17 0.54
CA GLY A 176 -20.33 -16.06 1.50
C GLY A 176 -19.02 -15.31 1.65
N PHE A 177 -18.44 -14.92 0.51
CA PHE A 177 -17.31 -14.01 0.46
C PHE A 177 -17.53 -12.90 -0.57
N ILE A 178 -16.82 -11.79 -0.37
CA ILE A 178 -16.72 -10.67 -1.29
C ILE A 178 -15.33 -10.61 -1.93
N SER A 179 -15.29 -10.09 -3.16
CA SER A 179 -14.06 -9.87 -3.91
C SER A 179 -14.06 -8.45 -4.45
N LEU A 180 -13.20 -7.61 -3.89
CA LEU A 180 -13.04 -6.22 -4.30
C LEU A 180 -12.34 -6.12 -5.67
N ASN A 181 -12.56 -5.02 -6.38
CA ASN A 181 -11.87 -4.77 -7.64
C ASN A 181 -10.44 -4.26 -7.42
N SER A 182 -10.28 -3.38 -6.44
CA SER A 182 -9.01 -2.86 -5.93
C SER A 182 -8.69 -3.51 -4.59
N SER A 183 -7.40 -3.73 -4.30
CA SER A 183 -6.96 -4.07 -2.95
C SER A 183 -7.09 -2.85 -2.04
N LEU A 184 -7.44 -3.09 -0.79
CA LEU A 184 -7.44 -2.08 0.26
C LEU A 184 -6.01 -1.81 0.74
N THR A 185 -5.76 -0.61 1.24
CA THR A 185 -4.52 -0.33 1.98
C THR A 185 -4.62 -0.79 3.42
N ASN A 186 -3.47 -0.87 4.11
CA ASN A 186 -3.42 -1.44 5.46
C ASN A 186 -4.19 -0.64 6.52
N ASP A 187 -4.33 0.67 6.33
CA ASP A 187 -5.07 1.61 7.19
C ASP A 187 -6.56 1.76 6.84
N GLU A 188 -7.05 1.13 5.76
CA GLU A 188 -8.47 1.20 5.40
C GLU A 188 -9.31 0.20 6.20
N VAL A 189 -10.42 0.66 6.76
CA VAL A 189 -11.41 -0.18 7.42
C VAL A 189 -12.36 -0.77 6.37
N LEU A 190 -12.70 -2.06 6.53
CA LEU A 190 -13.73 -2.73 5.74
C LEU A 190 -14.82 -3.26 6.65
N GLY A 191 -16.04 -2.76 6.47
CA GLY A 191 -17.23 -3.24 7.16
C GLY A 191 -18.32 -3.70 6.20
N VAL A 192 -19.19 -4.59 6.67
CA VAL A 192 -20.31 -5.12 5.87
C VAL A 192 -21.60 -5.23 6.68
N ALA A 193 -22.72 -5.03 6.00
CA ALA A 193 -24.02 -5.51 6.42
C ALA A 193 -24.55 -6.47 5.36
N PHE A 194 -25.08 -7.62 5.76
CA PHE A 194 -25.58 -8.61 4.80
C PHE A 194 -26.80 -9.37 5.31
N GLN A 195 -27.60 -9.83 4.37
CA GLN A 195 -28.83 -10.58 4.59
C GLN A 195 -28.88 -11.81 3.70
N TYR A 196 -29.30 -12.93 4.27
CA TYR A 196 -29.34 -14.21 3.58
C TYR A 196 -30.56 -15.03 3.99
N THR A 197 -30.86 -16.04 3.19
CA THR A 197 -31.94 -17.00 3.48
C THR A 197 -31.37 -18.39 3.73
N TYR A 198 -31.88 -19.06 4.76
CA TYR A 198 -31.59 -20.46 5.08
C TYR A 198 -32.90 -21.18 5.44
N ASN A 199 -33.19 -22.28 4.77
CA ASN A 199 -34.44 -23.06 4.96
C ASN A 199 -35.73 -22.21 4.95
N GLY A 200 -35.79 -21.16 4.12
CA GLY A 200 -36.94 -20.26 4.00
C GLY A 200 -37.05 -19.17 5.08
N LYS A 201 -36.15 -19.16 6.07
CA LYS A 201 -36.01 -18.09 7.07
C LYS A 201 -34.94 -17.09 6.64
N THR A 202 -35.16 -15.82 6.96
CA THR A 202 -34.22 -14.74 6.63
C THR A 202 -33.41 -14.37 7.87
N TYR A 203 -32.10 -14.23 7.69
CA TYR A 203 -31.15 -13.83 8.71
C TYR A 203 -30.39 -12.59 8.23
N GLN A 204 -29.97 -11.74 9.16
CA GLN A 204 -29.22 -10.53 8.87
C GLN A 204 -28.13 -10.28 9.90
N VAL A 205 -26.99 -9.78 9.43
CA VAL A 205 -25.90 -9.28 10.26
C VAL A 205 -25.61 -7.83 9.88
N GLY A 206 -25.61 -6.95 10.88
CA GLY A 206 -25.43 -5.51 10.69
C GLY A 206 -26.68 -4.79 10.18
N GLU A 207 -26.59 -3.47 10.10
CA GLU A 207 -27.67 -2.60 9.70
C GLU A 207 -27.48 -2.08 8.28
N PHE A 208 -28.53 -2.13 7.47
CA PHE A 208 -28.52 -1.48 6.17
C PHE A 208 -28.86 -0.01 6.28
N SER A 209 -28.33 0.78 5.35
CA SER A 209 -28.61 2.22 5.21
C SER A 209 -30.10 2.55 5.09
N ASN A 210 -30.93 1.62 4.61
CA ASN A 210 -32.36 1.80 4.41
C ASN A 210 -33.25 1.21 5.54
N ASN A 211 -32.68 0.75 6.66
CA ASN A 211 -33.43 0.15 7.78
C ASN A 211 -34.07 1.16 8.74
N GLY A 212 -34.20 2.43 8.35
CA GLY A 212 -34.90 3.48 9.14
C GLY A 212 -34.01 4.31 10.07
N ILE A 213 -32.69 4.07 10.10
CA ILE A 213 -31.72 4.89 10.84
C ILE A 213 -31.30 6.06 9.97
N SER A 214 -31.64 7.28 10.39
CA SER A 214 -31.38 8.51 9.63
C SER A 214 -30.00 9.08 9.94
N SER A 215 -29.31 9.60 8.93
CA SER A 215 -28.07 10.37 9.16
C SER A 215 -28.37 11.59 10.06
N PRO A 216 -27.51 11.94 11.03
CA PRO A 216 -26.11 11.53 11.21
C PRO A 216 -25.87 10.25 12.04
N ASP A 217 -26.92 9.56 12.49
CA ASP A 217 -26.78 8.39 13.36
C ASP A 217 -25.96 7.28 12.68
N ALA A 218 -25.01 6.74 13.44
CA ALA A 218 -24.08 5.71 13.02
C ALA A 218 -24.79 4.35 12.85
N LEU A 219 -24.43 3.65 11.79
CA LEU A 219 -24.86 2.27 11.53
C LEU A 219 -23.97 1.29 12.27
N ILE A 220 -24.57 0.27 12.88
CA ILE A 220 -23.86 -0.84 13.51
C ILE A 220 -23.67 -1.94 12.46
N ILE A 221 -22.43 -2.23 12.09
CA ILE A 221 -22.11 -3.21 11.04
C ILE A 221 -21.02 -4.20 11.47
N LYS A 222 -20.79 -5.23 10.67
CA LYS A 222 -19.75 -6.22 10.96
C LYS A 222 -18.40 -5.75 10.40
N LEU A 223 -17.35 -5.87 11.20
CA LEU A 223 -15.97 -5.59 10.81
C LEU A 223 -15.36 -6.81 10.10
N LEU A 224 -14.77 -6.59 8.91
CA LEU A 224 -14.00 -7.59 8.18
C LEU A 224 -12.49 -7.30 8.23
N LYS A 225 -12.11 -6.02 8.20
CA LYS A 225 -10.72 -5.56 8.28
C LYS A 225 -10.64 -4.28 9.10
N SER A 226 -9.74 -4.26 10.08
CA SER A 226 -9.41 -3.13 10.96
C SER A 226 -8.33 -2.21 10.36
N THR A 227 -8.08 -1.03 10.96
CA THR A 227 -6.90 -0.21 10.62
C THR A 227 -5.59 -0.83 11.10
N GLU A 228 -5.65 -1.63 12.17
CA GLU A 228 -4.50 -2.37 12.72
C GLU A 228 -4.57 -3.84 12.30
N ILE A 229 -3.51 -4.33 11.68
CA ILE A 229 -3.38 -5.75 11.34
C ILE A 229 -2.91 -6.49 12.58
N ASN A 230 -3.72 -7.44 13.04
CA ASN A 230 -3.35 -8.38 14.09
C ASN A 230 -3.69 -9.80 13.64
N THR A 231 -2.66 -10.61 13.39
CA THR A 231 -2.81 -11.96 12.84
C THR A 231 -3.43 -12.96 13.82
N THR A 232 -3.55 -12.59 15.10
CA THR A 232 -4.18 -13.43 16.14
C THR A 232 -5.70 -13.22 16.24
N LEU A 233 -6.24 -12.17 15.60
CA LEU A 233 -7.67 -11.87 15.64
C LEU A 233 -8.43 -12.58 14.51
N PRO A 234 -9.68 -13.00 14.72
CA PRO A 234 -10.50 -13.65 13.69
C PRO A 234 -10.67 -12.85 12.39
N THR A 235 -10.55 -11.52 12.41
CA THR A 235 -10.56 -10.71 11.17
C THR A 235 -9.45 -11.09 10.20
N TRP A 236 -8.32 -11.61 10.71
CA TRP A 236 -7.23 -12.12 9.89
C TRP A 236 -7.63 -13.37 9.10
N ASP A 237 -8.41 -14.28 9.70
CA ASP A 237 -8.96 -15.46 9.05
C ASP A 237 -10.00 -15.08 7.98
N LEU A 238 -10.75 -14.01 8.20
CA LEU A 238 -11.76 -13.55 7.23
C LEU A 238 -11.12 -13.15 5.90
N MET A 239 -9.85 -12.72 5.88
CA MET A 239 -9.12 -12.48 4.63
C MET A 239 -8.74 -13.81 3.96
N MET A 240 -9.23 -14.01 2.74
CA MET A 240 -8.92 -15.20 1.95
C MET A 240 -7.48 -15.14 1.40
N LYS A 241 -6.67 -16.15 1.72
CA LYS A 241 -5.26 -16.27 1.32
C LYS A 241 -5.04 -17.35 0.25
N ASN A 242 -6.12 -17.78 -0.40
CA ASN A 242 -6.19 -18.92 -1.31
C ASN A 242 -6.61 -18.51 -2.74
N VAL A 243 -6.47 -17.22 -3.07
CA VAL A 243 -6.88 -16.63 -4.36
C VAL A 243 -5.67 -16.05 -5.08
N TYR A 244 -5.46 -16.46 -6.33
CA TYR A 244 -4.28 -16.09 -7.12
C TYR A 244 -4.67 -15.44 -8.44
N SER A 245 -4.07 -14.29 -8.76
CA SER A 245 -4.31 -13.57 -10.02
C SER A 245 -3.34 -14.00 -11.11
N ILE A 246 -3.88 -14.38 -12.26
CA ILE A 246 -3.13 -14.68 -13.49
C ILE A 246 -2.78 -13.38 -14.25
N GLY A 247 -3.32 -12.24 -13.82
CA GLY A 247 -3.04 -10.94 -14.45
C GLY A 247 -3.72 -10.73 -15.81
N SER A 248 -4.77 -11.51 -16.12
CA SER A 248 -5.50 -11.42 -17.38
C SER A 248 -7.01 -11.52 -17.18
N TYR A 249 -7.78 -11.17 -18.21
CA TYR A 249 -9.25 -11.12 -18.19
C TYR A 249 -9.82 -12.01 -19.29
N ASN A 250 -11.04 -12.50 -19.09
CA ASN A 250 -11.78 -13.31 -20.08
C ASN A 250 -11.00 -14.52 -20.59
N ILE A 251 -10.56 -15.35 -19.65
CA ILE A 251 -9.86 -16.62 -19.90
C ILE A 251 -10.82 -17.62 -20.52
N GLN A 252 -10.39 -18.24 -21.61
CA GLN A 252 -11.13 -19.35 -22.21
C GLN A 252 -10.80 -20.66 -21.49
N GLN A 253 -11.82 -21.50 -21.29
CA GLN A 253 -11.63 -22.86 -20.77
C GLN A 253 -10.78 -23.71 -21.73
N MET A 254 -11.02 -23.57 -23.03
CA MET A 254 -10.25 -24.28 -24.04
C MET A 254 -8.80 -23.79 -24.05
N GLY A 255 -7.85 -24.73 -23.96
CA GLY A 255 -6.43 -24.41 -23.95
C GLY A 255 -5.89 -23.90 -22.61
N PHE A 256 -6.75 -23.76 -21.59
CA PHE A 256 -6.32 -23.49 -20.24
C PHE A 256 -5.58 -24.70 -19.66
N LYS A 257 -4.39 -24.45 -19.14
CA LYS A 257 -3.57 -25.43 -18.42
C LYS A 257 -3.15 -24.81 -17.12
N PHE A 258 -3.24 -25.57 -16.04
CA PHE A 258 -2.79 -25.16 -14.73
C PHE A 258 -2.21 -26.37 -14.02
N ASN A 259 -1.11 -26.16 -13.32
CA ASN A 259 -0.42 -27.15 -12.49
C ASN A 259 0.15 -26.47 -11.26
N VAL A 260 0.18 -27.20 -10.16
CA VAL A 260 0.96 -26.82 -8.98
C VAL A 260 2.26 -27.63 -9.01
N LEU A 261 3.39 -26.93 -8.90
CA LEU A 261 4.72 -27.53 -8.87
C LEU A 261 5.38 -27.23 -7.53
N TYR A 262 6.16 -28.18 -7.03
CA TYR A 262 7.03 -28.04 -5.88
C TYR A 262 8.50 -28.12 -6.30
N LYS A 263 9.30 -27.13 -5.88
CA LYS A 263 10.74 -27.08 -6.16
C LYS A 263 11.53 -27.74 -5.03
N ASP A 264 11.91 -29.00 -5.25
CA ASP A 264 12.76 -29.77 -4.34
C ASP A 264 14.22 -29.25 -4.37
N PRO A 265 14.82 -28.88 -3.21
CA PRO A 265 16.19 -28.39 -3.14
C PRO A 265 17.24 -29.40 -3.63
N ASP A 266 16.96 -30.71 -3.55
CA ASP A 266 17.96 -31.75 -3.87
C ASP A 266 18.06 -32.05 -5.38
N ILE A 267 16.98 -31.83 -6.13
CA ILE A 267 16.93 -32.11 -7.59
C ILE A 267 17.17 -30.84 -8.41
N GLY A 268 16.74 -29.69 -7.90
CA GLY A 268 16.75 -28.42 -8.63
C GLY A 268 15.63 -28.26 -9.67
N THR A 269 15.02 -29.35 -10.14
CA THR A 269 13.88 -29.33 -11.08
C THR A 269 12.53 -29.39 -10.35
N PRO A 270 11.57 -28.48 -10.63
CA PRO A 270 10.23 -28.55 -10.06
C PRO A 270 9.45 -29.80 -10.50
N ALA A 271 8.69 -30.39 -9.58
CA ALA A 271 7.86 -31.58 -9.82
C ALA A 271 6.39 -31.31 -9.46
N ASN A 272 5.45 -31.98 -10.11
CA ASN A 272 4.01 -31.87 -9.86
C ASN A 272 3.49 -32.88 -8.82
N TYR A 273 4.36 -33.50 -8.03
CA TYR A 273 4.02 -34.45 -6.96
C TYR A 273 5.05 -34.39 -5.83
N LEU A 274 4.69 -34.86 -4.63
CA LEU A 274 5.61 -35.00 -3.50
C LEU A 274 6.15 -36.43 -3.41
N LYS A 275 7.44 -36.58 -3.04
CA LYS A 275 8.11 -37.90 -2.92
C LYS A 275 7.87 -38.60 -1.59
N GLU A 276 7.45 -37.84 -0.59
CA GLU A 276 7.29 -38.25 0.80
C GLU A 276 5.88 -37.84 1.29
N GLY A 277 5.46 -38.38 2.43
CA GLY A 277 4.12 -38.21 2.98
C GLY A 277 3.28 -39.48 2.90
N MET A 278 2.01 -39.37 3.28
CA MET A 278 1.09 -40.50 3.35
C MET A 278 0.99 -41.24 1.99
N PRO A 279 1.32 -42.55 1.95
CA PRO A 279 1.23 -43.34 0.71
C PRO A 279 -0.20 -43.42 0.17
N GLY A 280 -0.34 -43.20 -1.15
CA GLY A 280 -1.64 -43.26 -1.82
C GLY A 280 -2.54 -42.03 -1.62
N ILE A 281 -2.06 -41.02 -0.89
CA ILE A 281 -2.77 -39.76 -0.64
C ILE A 281 -1.94 -38.58 -1.12
N VAL A 282 -0.66 -38.52 -0.70
CA VAL A 282 0.25 -37.43 -1.08
C VAL A 282 1.46 -37.95 -1.85
N LYS A 283 2.04 -39.06 -1.39
CA LYS A 283 3.26 -39.59 -2.00
C LYS A 283 3.01 -40.13 -3.41
N GLY A 284 3.58 -39.46 -4.41
CA GLY A 284 3.47 -39.81 -5.82
C GLY A 284 2.14 -39.45 -6.47
N VAL A 285 1.28 -38.71 -5.77
CA VAL A 285 -0.02 -38.24 -6.26
C VAL A 285 0.16 -36.83 -6.88
N PRO A 286 -0.46 -36.52 -8.03
CA PRO A 286 -0.43 -35.17 -8.60
C PRO A 286 -0.91 -34.12 -7.60
N LEU A 287 -0.22 -32.99 -7.50
CA LEU A 287 -0.54 -31.92 -6.56
C LEU A 287 -1.92 -31.29 -6.82
N LEU A 288 -2.42 -31.34 -8.06
CA LEU A 288 -3.78 -30.90 -8.37
C LEU A 288 -4.82 -31.73 -7.61
N GLU A 289 -4.65 -33.05 -7.58
CA GLU A 289 -5.53 -33.96 -6.83
C GLU A 289 -5.38 -33.74 -5.32
N VAL A 290 -4.14 -33.57 -4.82
CA VAL A 290 -3.88 -33.30 -3.39
C VAL A 290 -4.63 -32.05 -2.90
N PHE A 291 -4.62 -30.97 -3.70
CA PHE A 291 -5.28 -29.70 -3.37
C PHE A 291 -6.76 -29.63 -3.79
N ASN A 292 -7.36 -30.76 -4.16
CA ASN A 292 -8.76 -30.85 -4.57
C ASN A 292 -9.11 -29.96 -5.79
N LEU A 293 -8.15 -29.79 -6.71
CA LEU A 293 -8.30 -29.03 -7.95
C LEU A 293 -8.50 -29.91 -9.19
N ASP A 294 -8.44 -31.23 -9.02
CA ASP A 294 -8.64 -32.27 -10.04
C ASP A 294 -9.36 -33.44 -9.36
N GLY A 295 -10.68 -33.30 -9.22
CA GLY A 295 -11.58 -34.33 -8.72
C GLY A 295 -12.60 -34.77 -9.76
N LEU A 296 -12.69 -34.06 -10.90
CA LEU A 296 -13.67 -34.30 -11.95
C LEU A 296 -13.00 -34.64 -13.28
N ASN A 297 -13.76 -35.32 -14.14
CA ASN A 297 -13.34 -35.52 -15.52
C ASN A 297 -13.91 -34.41 -16.44
N ALA A 298 -13.55 -34.46 -17.73
CA ALA A 298 -14.09 -33.55 -18.75
C ALA A 298 -15.65 -33.51 -18.87
N GLN A 299 -16.37 -34.48 -18.32
CA GLN A 299 -17.85 -34.51 -18.26
C GLN A 299 -18.42 -33.98 -16.93
N LEU A 300 -17.56 -33.56 -15.99
CA LEU A 300 -17.89 -33.16 -14.61
C LEU A 300 -18.38 -34.32 -13.72
N ASP A 301 -18.05 -35.57 -14.07
CA ASP A 301 -18.27 -36.72 -13.20
C ASP A 301 -17.10 -36.83 -12.18
N PRO A 302 -17.33 -37.32 -10.95
CA PRO A 302 -16.33 -37.37 -9.88
C PRO A 302 -15.27 -38.46 -10.11
N GLN A 303 -14.35 -38.19 -11.04
CA GLN A 303 -13.19 -38.99 -11.37
C GLN A 303 -12.03 -38.08 -11.78
N PRO A 304 -10.91 -38.03 -11.04
CA PRO A 304 -9.72 -37.27 -11.43
C PRO A 304 -9.19 -37.70 -12.80
N ASP A 305 -8.81 -36.75 -13.65
CA ASP A 305 -8.29 -37.03 -15.00
C ASP A 305 -6.90 -36.43 -15.26
N GLY A 306 -6.28 -35.80 -14.26
CA GLY A 306 -4.96 -35.18 -14.35
C GLY A 306 -5.01 -33.74 -14.86
N VAL A 307 -6.21 -33.16 -15.03
CA VAL A 307 -6.42 -31.81 -15.54
C VAL A 307 -7.15 -30.98 -14.49
N PHE A 308 -6.83 -29.69 -14.42
CA PHE A 308 -7.50 -28.75 -13.54
C PHE A 308 -9.01 -28.65 -13.84
N ASP A 309 -9.82 -28.76 -12.79
CA ASP A 309 -11.28 -28.60 -12.84
C ASP A 309 -11.65 -27.13 -13.10
N PHE A 310 -11.99 -26.79 -14.33
CA PHE A 310 -12.38 -25.43 -14.72
C PHE A 310 -13.87 -25.17 -14.40
N ILE A 311 -14.17 -24.71 -13.18
CA ILE A 311 -15.53 -24.37 -12.72
C ILE A 311 -15.60 -22.88 -12.43
N ASN A 312 -16.23 -22.13 -13.35
CA ASN A 312 -16.31 -20.68 -13.24
C ASN A 312 -17.13 -20.25 -12.02
N GLY A 313 -16.54 -19.41 -11.16
CA GLY A 313 -17.10 -18.96 -9.89
C GLY A 313 -16.75 -19.82 -8.68
N VAL A 314 -16.10 -20.97 -8.89
CA VAL A 314 -15.73 -21.92 -7.83
C VAL A 314 -14.22 -22.13 -7.77
N THR A 315 -13.61 -22.67 -8.82
CA THR A 315 -12.15 -22.91 -8.90
C THR A 315 -11.44 -21.85 -9.74
N ILE A 316 -12.18 -21.13 -10.59
CA ILE A 316 -11.64 -20.01 -11.37
C ILE A 316 -12.68 -18.89 -11.56
N ASN A 317 -12.25 -17.63 -11.55
CA ASN A 317 -12.99 -16.53 -12.14
C ASN A 317 -12.48 -16.27 -13.55
N ALA A 318 -13.12 -16.83 -14.57
CA ALA A 318 -12.67 -16.68 -15.96
C ALA A 318 -12.69 -15.21 -16.42
N SER A 319 -13.65 -14.41 -15.96
CA SER A 319 -13.78 -13.01 -16.37
C SER A 319 -12.64 -12.12 -15.88
N ARG A 320 -12.06 -12.45 -14.71
CA ARG A 320 -11.01 -11.65 -14.03
C ARG A 320 -9.67 -12.38 -13.87
N GLY A 321 -9.56 -13.58 -14.42
CA GLY A 321 -8.37 -14.42 -14.37
C GLY A 321 -7.86 -14.73 -12.97
N ARG A 322 -8.76 -15.15 -12.08
CA ARG A 322 -8.41 -15.54 -10.71
C ARG A 322 -8.57 -17.03 -10.52
N ILE A 323 -7.63 -17.67 -9.85
CA ILE A 323 -7.72 -19.07 -9.43
C ILE A 323 -8.13 -19.07 -7.97
N TYR A 324 -9.13 -19.88 -7.65
CA TYR A 324 -9.61 -20.11 -6.30
C TYR A 324 -9.25 -21.53 -5.92
N PHE A 325 -8.53 -21.69 -4.81
CA PHE A 325 -8.39 -23.00 -4.20
C PHE A 325 -9.68 -23.32 -3.42
N PRO A 326 -10.22 -24.55 -3.50
CA PRO A 326 -11.40 -24.96 -2.75
C PRO A 326 -11.09 -25.29 -1.28
N ILE A 327 -9.92 -24.85 -0.81
CA ILE A 327 -9.35 -25.07 0.52
C ILE A 327 -8.77 -23.75 1.03
N LEU A 328 -8.80 -23.52 2.34
CA LEU A 328 -8.45 -22.24 2.98
C LEU A 328 -6.95 -21.99 2.98
N GLU A 329 -6.17 -23.01 3.35
CA GLU A 329 -4.72 -22.91 3.50
C GLU A 329 -4.00 -23.98 2.70
N PRO A 330 -4.00 -23.88 1.35
CA PRO A 330 -3.50 -24.95 0.49
C PRO A 330 -2.07 -25.38 0.81
N PHE A 331 -1.20 -24.44 1.15
CA PHE A 331 0.21 -24.72 1.46
C PHE A 331 0.50 -24.80 2.97
N GLY A 332 -0.49 -24.53 3.82
CA GLY A 332 -0.38 -24.45 5.28
C GLY A 332 -0.97 -25.69 5.94
N GLN A 333 -1.96 -25.49 6.81
CA GLN A 333 -2.56 -26.55 7.63
C GLN A 333 -3.12 -27.71 6.79
N TYR A 334 -3.81 -27.41 5.69
CA TYR A 334 -4.42 -28.45 4.84
C TYR A 334 -3.37 -29.44 4.30
N LEU A 335 -2.22 -28.94 3.82
CA LEU A 335 -1.16 -29.81 3.30
C LEU A 335 -0.52 -30.65 4.40
N GLU A 336 -0.35 -30.10 5.61
CA GLU A 336 0.15 -30.88 6.75
C GLU A 336 -0.81 -32.03 7.07
N ASP A 337 -2.10 -31.72 7.12
CA ASP A 337 -3.13 -32.71 7.44
C ASP A 337 -3.22 -33.79 6.36
N LYS A 338 -3.06 -33.44 5.08
CA LYS A 338 -2.93 -34.40 3.99
C LYS A 338 -1.67 -35.26 4.10
N ILE A 339 -0.51 -34.66 4.41
CA ILE A 339 0.76 -35.37 4.54
C ILE A 339 0.72 -36.36 5.70
N THR A 340 0.12 -35.97 6.82
CA THR A 340 -0.02 -36.80 8.02
C THR A 340 -1.21 -37.76 7.96
N GLY A 341 -2.11 -37.58 6.98
CA GLY A 341 -3.31 -38.38 6.74
C GLY A 341 -4.46 -38.09 7.69
N LEU A 342 -4.43 -36.96 8.42
CA LEU A 342 -5.50 -36.58 9.35
C LEU A 342 -6.84 -36.42 8.63
N ILE A 343 -6.87 -35.69 7.51
CA ILE A 343 -8.11 -35.43 6.75
C ILE A 343 -8.68 -36.72 6.15
N ASP A 344 -7.83 -37.59 5.59
CA ASP A 344 -8.29 -38.76 4.83
C ASP A 344 -8.53 -40.00 5.69
N ASN A 345 -7.72 -40.22 6.73
CA ASN A 345 -7.78 -41.40 7.59
C ASN A 345 -8.37 -41.12 8.98
N GLY A 346 -8.65 -39.85 9.30
CA GLY A 346 -9.16 -39.42 10.62
C GLY A 346 -8.13 -39.50 11.75
N ALA A 347 -6.85 -39.73 11.44
CA ALA A 347 -5.78 -39.82 12.42
C ALA A 347 -4.42 -39.41 11.83
N THR A 348 -3.67 -38.59 12.58
CA THR A 348 -2.30 -38.17 12.26
C THR A 348 -1.30 -39.31 12.45
N ASP A 349 -0.48 -39.61 11.44
CA ASP A 349 0.72 -40.43 11.62
C ASP A 349 1.86 -39.57 12.22
N PRO A 350 2.28 -39.83 13.48
CA PRO A 350 3.31 -39.02 14.13
C PRO A 350 4.67 -39.06 13.41
N ASN A 351 4.96 -40.10 12.62
CA ASN A 351 6.23 -40.22 11.90
C ASN A 351 6.31 -39.27 10.69
N LEU A 352 5.18 -38.73 10.24
CA LEU A 352 5.08 -37.85 9.08
C LEU A 352 5.06 -36.37 9.44
N ILE A 353 5.06 -36.00 10.73
CA ILE A 353 5.06 -34.60 11.18
C ILE A 353 6.31 -33.87 10.69
N THR A 354 7.50 -34.47 10.86
CA THR A 354 8.76 -33.87 10.36
C THR A 354 8.76 -33.72 8.84
N VAL A 355 8.13 -34.67 8.14
CA VAL A 355 7.95 -34.60 6.68
C VAL A 355 7.01 -33.46 6.32
N ALA A 356 5.89 -33.30 7.03
CA ALA A 356 4.96 -32.21 6.80
C ALA A 356 5.59 -30.84 7.01
N ASN A 357 6.37 -30.65 8.08
CA ASN A 357 7.10 -29.41 8.35
C ASN A 357 8.12 -29.05 7.26
N LYS A 358 8.65 -30.04 6.52
CA LYS A 358 9.56 -29.80 5.40
C LYS A 358 8.83 -29.20 4.18
N TYR A 359 7.59 -29.60 3.93
CA TYR A 359 6.83 -29.19 2.73
C TYR A 359 5.87 -28.04 2.98
N THR A 360 5.40 -27.84 4.21
CA THR A 360 4.37 -26.85 4.54
C THR A 360 4.95 -25.45 4.74
N PHE A 361 4.14 -24.45 4.38
CA PHE A 361 4.42 -23.03 4.54
C PHE A 361 3.27 -22.39 5.32
N LYS A 362 3.18 -22.72 6.61
CA LYS A 362 2.13 -22.24 7.54
C LYS A 362 2.26 -20.76 7.85
N GLU A 363 3.49 -20.29 7.96
CA GLU A 363 3.82 -18.91 8.29
C GLU A 363 3.20 -17.92 7.29
N LEU A 364 2.97 -18.35 6.04
CA LEU A 364 2.25 -17.57 5.04
C LEU A 364 0.80 -17.20 5.44
N TYR A 365 0.18 -18.00 6.30
CA TYR A 365 -1.20 -17.83 6.78
C TYR A 365 -1.25 -17.28 8.22
N GLU A 366 -0.22 -17.49 9.02
CA GLU A 366 -0.12 -17.06 10.43
C GLU A 366 0.54 -15.68 10.61
N MET A 367 1.38 -15.26 9.65
CA MET A 367 2.11 -13.98 9.65
C MET A 367 1.67 -13.11 8.48
N THR A 368 2.09 -11.85 8.46
CA THR A 368 1.87 -11.00 7.28
C THR A 368 2.61 -11.57 6.07
N ARG A 369 2.14 -11.26 4.86
CA ARG A 369 2.77 -11.74 3.63
C ARG A 369 4.23 -11.28 3.53
N SER A 370 4.53 -10.07 4.00
CA SER A 370 5.86 -9.48 4.01
C SER A 370 6.78 -10.23 4.97
N ASP A 371 6.35 -10.48 6.20
CA ASP A 371 7.16 -11.19 7.22
C ASP A 371 7.45 -12.62 6.75
N ALA A 372 6.43 -13.33 6.24
CA ALA A 372 6.60 -14.68 5.73
C ALA A 372 7.61 -14.75 4.56
N GLN A 373 7.67 -13.71 3.72
CA GLN A 373 8.64 -13.62 2.61
C GLN A 373 10.06 -13.34 3.09
N GLN A 374 10.21 -12.52 4.13
CA GLN A 374 11.51 -12.08 4.64
C GLN A 374 12.12 -13.08 5.62
N GLU A 375 11.33 -13.59 6.58
CA GLU A 375 11.79 -14.49 7.63
C GLU A 375 11.85 -15.96 7.19
N HIS A 376 10.99 -16.37 6.25
CA HIS A 376 10.87 -17.77 5.79
C HIS A 376 10.98 -17.98 4.26
N PRO A 377 11.96 -17.34 3.56
CA PRO A 377 12.10 -17.47 2.11
C PRO A 377 12.40 -18.92 1.66
N GLU A 378 12.93 -19.76 2.54
CA GLU A 378 13.23 -21.17 2.27
C GLU A 378 11.99 -22.04 2.09
N LYS A 379 10.83 -21.62 2.61
CA LYS A 379 9.56 -22.35 2.52
C LYS A 379 8.76 -22.02 1.26
N ASN A 380 9.06 -20.91 0.58
CA ASN A 380 8.40 -20.52 -0.67
C ASN A 380 8.87 -21.36 -1.87
N ARG A 381 8.43 -22.62 -1.92
CA ARG A 381 8.86 -23.64 -2.90
C ARG A 381 7.78 -24.05 -3.88
N PHE A 382 6.53 -23.64 -3.66
CA PHE A 382 5.42 -23.91 -4.55
C PHE A 382 5.30 -22.84 -5.64
N SER A 383 5.03 -23.29 -6.85
CA SER A 383 4.78 -22.47 -8.05
C SER A 383 3.50 -22.94 -8.71
N LEU A 384 2.64 -21.99 -9.04
CA LEU A 384 1.41 -22.13 -9.79
C LEU A 384 1.72 -21.81 -11.24
N VAL A 385 1.87 -22.84 -12.07
CA VAL A 385 2.28 -22.66 -13.46
C VAL A 385 1.17 -23.06 -14.39
N GLY A 386 1.10 -22.39 -15.53
CA GLY A 386 0.07 -22.71 -16.50
C GLY A 386 0.21 -21.95 -17.79
N ALA A 387 -0.77 -22.18 -18.65
CA ALA A 387 -0.92 -21.47 -19.90
C ALA A 387 -2.40 -21.17 -20.11
N TYR A 388 -2.71 -20.00 -20.64
CA TYR A 388 -4.08 -19.63 -20.99
C TYR A 388 -4.13 -18.95 -22.36
N GLN A 389 -5.34 -18.90 -22.90
CA GLN A 389 -5.66 -18.14 -24.09
C GLN A 389 -6.75 -17.11 -23.74
N SER A 390 -6.50 -15.86 -24.12
CA SER A 390 -7.52 -14.80 -24.05
C SER A 390 -8.44 -14.89 -25.26
N THR A 391 -9.65 -14.37 -25.13
CA THR A 391 -10.64 -14.40 -26.21
C THR A 391 -10.05 -13.84 -27.51
N SER A 392 -10.13 -14.63 -28.59
CA SER A 392 -9.47 -14.39 -29.87
C SER A 392 -9.80 -13.00 -30.43
N SER A 393 -8.77 -12.16 -30.51
CA SER A 393 -8.78 -10.93 -31.30
C SER A 393 -8.05 -11.25 -32.61
N SER A 394 -8.62 -10.85 -33.76
CA SER A 394 -7.92 -10.95 -35.06
C SER A 394 -6.62 -10.14 -35.10
N GLU A 395 -6.40 -9.27 -34.10
CA GLU A 395 -5.22 -8.45 -33.89
C GLU A 395 -4.29 -9.07 -32.86
N ILE A 396 -3.03 -9.24 -33.26
CA ILE A 396 -1.91 -9.72 -32.46
C ILE A 396 -1.06 -8.48 -32.14
N SER A 397 -0.82 -8.21 -30.85
CA SER A 397 0.07 -7.12 -30.46
C SER A 397 1.54 -7.55 -30.54
N LEU A 398 2.38 -6.69 -31.09
CA LEU A 398 3.83 -6.85 -31.16
C LEU A 398 4.54 -6.39 -29.87
N ASN A 399 3.81 -5.78 -28.92
CA ASN A 399 4.36 -5.16 -27.71
C ASN A 399 5.53 -4.17 -27.97
N ALA A 400 5.57 -3.58 -29.17
CA ALA A 400 6.57 -2.61 -29.59
C ALA A 400 5.87 -1.49 -30.37
N MET A 401 6.00 -0.25 -29.90
CA MET A 401 5.47 0.91 -30.64
C MET A 401 6.46 1.37 -31.70
N ASN A 402 5.96 1.93 -32.80
CA ASN A 402 6.78 2.47 -33.90
C ASN A 402 7.74 1.45 -34.53
N VAL A 403 7.20 0.29 -34.91
CA VAL A 403 7.94 -0.75 -35.64
C VAL A 403 8.30 -0.23 -37.04
N PRO A 404 9.56 -0.37 -37.53
CA PRO A 404 9.93 0.08 -38.87
C PRO A 404 9.10 -0.59 -39.95
N GLN A 405 8.64 0.19 -40.92
CA GLN A 405 7.79 -0.29 -42.01
C GLN A 405 8.49 -1.39 -42.83
N GLY A 406 7.81 -2.50 -43.08
CA GLY A 406 8.35 -3.65 -43.82
C GLY A 406 9.29 -4.58 -43.02
N SER A 407 9.55 -4.29 -41.74
CA SER A 407 10.34 -5.18 -40.88
C SER A 407 9.56 -6.42 -40.39
N VAL A 408 8.23 -6.38 -40.48
CA VAL A 408 7.34 -7.45 -40.01
C VAL A 408 7.21 -8.55 -41.06
N ILE A 409 7.67 -9.75 -40.71
CA ILE A 409 7.56 -10.96 -41.51
C ILE A 409 6.65 -11.93 -40.78
N VAL A 410 5.52 -12.27 -41.39
CA VAL A 410 4.58 -13.26 -40.85
C VAL A 410 4.68 -14.56 -41.65
N THR A 411 4.76 -15.69 -40.97
CA THR A 411 4.75 -17.03 -41.56
C THR A 411 3.69 -17.88 -40.89
N ALA A 412 2.99 -18.74 -41.63
CA ALA A 412 2.05 -19.73 -41.08
C ALA A 412 2.44 -21.12 -41.57
N GLY A 413 2.69 -22.05 -40.64
CA GLY A 413 3.10 -23.43 -40.98
C GLY A 413 4.36 -23.49 -41.86
N GLY A 414 5.27 -22.52 -41.71
CA GLY A 414 6.49 -22.40 -42.51
C GLY A 414 6.34 -21.65 -43.84
N THR A 415 5.13 -21.26 -44.25
CA THR A 415 4.91 -20.47 -45.47
C THR A 415 4.81 -18.99 -45.13
N LYS A 416 5.58 -18.13 -45.81
CA LYS A 416 5.52 -16.68 -45.64
C LYS A 416 4.20 -16.12 -46.17
N LEU A 417 3.49 -15.37 -45.34
CA LEU A 417 2.24 -14.70 -45.69
C LEU A 417 2.51 -13.37 -46.39
N THR A 418 1.51 -12.87 -47.12
CA THR A 418 1.62 -11.62 -47.88
C THR A 418 0.90 -10.48 -47.16
N GLU A 419 1.61 -9.40 -46.86
CA GLU A 419 1.03 -8.19 -46.24
C GLU A 419 -0.01 -7.55 -47.18
N ASN A 420 -1.11 -7.06 -46.60
CA ASN A 420 -2.34 -6.55 -47.24
C ASN A 420 -3.19 -7.58 -48.00
N VAL A 421 -2.82 -8.86 -48.00
CA VAL A 421 -3.64 -9.96 -48.54
C VAL A 421 -4.01 -10.93 -47.44
N ASP A 422 -3.00 -11.47 -46.74
CA ASP A 422 -3.18 -12.44 -45.68
C ASP A 422 -3.22 -11.79 -44.28
N TYR A 423 -2.52 -10.67 -44.12
CA TYR A 423 -2.47 -9.89 -42.87
C TYR A 423 -2.21 -8.41 -43.14
N THR A 424 -2.54 -7.51 -42.22
CA THR A 424 -2.16 -6.09 -42.22
C THR A 424 -1.36 -5.76 -40.98
N VAL A 425 -0.51 -4.73 -41.05
CA VAL A 425 0.31 -4.26 -39.93
C VAL A 425 0.02 -2.80 -39.65
N ASP A 426 -0.33 -2.49 -38.40
CA ASP A 426 -0.24 -1.14 -37.86
C ASP A 426 1.15 -0.95 -37.25
N TYR A 427 2.02 -0.27 -37.98
CA TYR A 427 3.39 0.00 -37.58
C TYR A 427 3.50 1.02 -36.43
N SER A 428 2.49 1.87 -36.25
CA SER A 428 2.48 2.89 -35.21
C SER A 428 2.16 2.28 -33.83
N LEU A 429 1.08 1.50 -33.77
CA LEU A 429 0.63 0.81 -32.57
C LEU A 429 1.31 -0.54 -32.36
N GLY A 430 2.04 -1.04 -33.36
CA GLY A 430 2.70 -2.35 -33.31
C GLY A 430 1.69 -3.49 -33.23
N ARG A 431 0.75 -3.56 -34.18
CA ARG A 431 -0.27 -4.61 -34.22
C ARG A 431 -0.30 -5.28 -35.59
N VAL A 432 -0.46 -6.60 -35.60
CA VAL A 432 -0.64 -7.40 -36.82
C VAL A 432 -2.04 -7.99 -36.81
N LYS A 433 -2.84 -7.68 -37.83
CA LYS A 433 -4.18 -8.23 -38.00
C LYS A 433 -4.17 -9.30 -39.09
N ILE A 434 -4.55 -10.53 -38.77
CA ILE A 434 -4.67 -11.59 -39.78
C ILE A 434 -6.03 -11.44 -40.46
N ILE A 435 -6.03 -11.27 -41.78
CA ILE A 435 -7.23 -11.05 -42.61
C ILE A 435 -7.73 -12.37 -43.19
N ASN A 436 -6.81 -13.30 -43.49
CA ASN A 436 -7.15 -14.58 -44.07
C ASN A 436 -7.76 -15.53 -43.01
N GLU A 437 -9.09 -15.57 -42.96
CA GLU A 437 -9.87 -16.40 -42.04
C GLU A 437 -9.56 -17.91 -42.17
N GLY A 438 -9.12 -18.38 -43.34
CA GLY A 438 -8.74 -19.77 -43.55
C GLY A 438 -7.54 -20.20 -42.70
N ILE A 439 -6.60 -19.27 -42.45
CA ILE A 439 -5.40 -19.51 -41.63
C ILE A 439 -5.73 -19.46 -40.14
N LEU A 440 -6.65 -18.56 -39.75
CA LEU A 440 -7.17 -18.46 -38.39
C LEU A 440 -7.93 -19.73 -37.99
N ASN A 441 -8.85 -20.19 -38.85
CA ASN A 441 -9.71 -21.35 -38.59
C ASN A 441 -8.96 -22.69 -38.69
N SER A 442 -7.80 -22.75 -39.36
CA SER A 442 -7.02 -23.98 -39.49
C SER A 442 -6.16 -24.29 -38.25
N GLY A 443 -6.06 -23.37 -37.28
CA GLY A 443 -5.25 -23.55 -36.07
C GLY A 443 -3.73 -23.61 -36.33
N THR A 444 -3.29 -23.24 -37.54
CA THR A 444 -1.89 -23.32 -37.94
C THR A 444 -1.05 -22.34 -37.11
N PRO A 445 0.13 -22.72 -36.59
CA PRO A 445 1.01 -21.79 -35.90
C PRO A 445 1.48 -20.67 -36.83
N ILE A 446 1.28 -19.43 -36.40
CA ILE A 446 1.69 -18.18 -37.03
C ILE A 446 2.90 -17.63 -36.28
N LYS A 447 4.00 -17.44 -36.97
CA LYS A 447 5.25 -16.88 -36.44
C LYS A 447 5.48 -15.50 -37.05
N ILE A 448 5.66 -14.49 -36.21
CA ILE A 448 5.83 -13.09 -36.58
C ILE A 448 7.21 -12.63 -36.12
N SER A 449 8.08 -12.27 -37.05
CA SER A 449 9.39 -11.66 -36.76
C SER A 449 9.36 -10.18 -37.11
N PHE A 450 9.91 -9.30 -36.26
CA PHE A 450 9.96 -7.86 -36.52
C PHE A 450 11.18 -7.20 -35.87
N GLU A 451 11.52 -5.98 -36.29
CA GLU A 451 12.56 -5.17 -35.66
C GLU A 451 11.90 -4.07 -34.81
N SER A 452 12.42 -3.80 -33.61
CA SER A 452 11.96 -2.70 -32.77
C SER A 452 13.08 -1.69 -32.56
N ASN A 453 12.81 -0.41 -32.81
CA ASN A 453 13.66 0.71 -32.42
C ASN A 453 13.29 1.15 -31.01
N THR A 454 13.57 0.32 -29.99
CA THR A 454 13.37 0.75 -28.61
C THR A 454 14.43 1.80 -28.25
N LEU A 455 14.01 3.06 -28.25
CA LEU A 455 14.82 4.28 -28.01
C LEU A 455 15.50 4.34 -26.62
N PHE A 456 15.26 3.38 -25.73
CA PHE A 456 15.67 3.43 -24.32
C PHE A 456 16.85 2.54 -23.94
N ASN A 457 17.53 1.87 -24.90
CA ASN A 457 18.76 1.16 -24.54
C ASN A 457 19.94 2.15 -24.46
N ILE A 458 20.29 2.57 -23.24
CA ILE A 458 21.33 3.58 -22.97
C ILE A 458 22.74 3.00 -23.22
N GLN A 459 22.88 1.67 -23.23
CA GLN A 459 24.16 1.00 -23.48
C GLN A 459 24.53 1.07 -24.97
N SER A 460 25.72 1.57 -25.27
CA SER A 460 26.20 1.63 -26.66
C SER A 460 26.70 0.26 -27.14
N LYS A 461 26.11 -0.26 -28.22
CA LYS A 461 26.54 -1.52 -28.87
C LYS A 461 27.34 -1.25 -30.15
N THR A 462 28.50 -1.86 -30.27
CA THR A 462 29.37 -1.75 -31.45
C THR A 462 29.51 -3.10 -32.12
N LEU A 463 28.94 -3.24 -33.32
CA LEU A 463 29.10 -4.42 -34.18
C LEU A 463 30.07 -4.08 -35.32
N ILE A 464 31.16 -4.85 -35.40
CA ILE A 464 32.13 -4.80 -36.49
C ILE A 464 32.21 -6.19 -37.09
N GLY A 465 31.96 -6.31 -38.38
CA GLY A 465 32.02 -7.60 -39.05
C GLY A 465 32.37 -7.47 -40.51
N SER A 466 32.90 -8.56 -41.06
CA SER A 466 33.18 -8.71 -42.47
C SER A 466 32.74 -10.09 -42.93
N ARG A 467 32.12 -10.14 -44.11
CA ARG A 467 31.78 -11.38 -44.78
C ARG A 467 32.51 -11.44 -46.12
N PHE A 468 33.06 -12.61 -46.43
CA PHE A 468 33.81 -12.90 -47.63
C PHE A 468 33.10 -14.02 -48.38
N ASP A 469 32.55 -13.71 -49.55
CA ASP A 469 31.89 -14.68 -50.42
C ASP A 469 32.77 -14.97 -51.64
N TYR A 470 33.10 -16.24 -51.84
CA TYR A 470 33.87 -16.70 -52.99
C TYR A 470 33.05 -17.68 -53.83
N LYS A 471 32.73 -17.25 -55.06
CA LYS A 471 32.03 -18.09 -56.04
C LYS A 471 33.03 -18.99 -56.75
N VAL A 472 33.18 -20.21 -56.24
CA VAL A 472 34.10 -21.22 -56.80
C VAL A 472 33.63 -21.65 -58.20
N SER A 473 32.31 -21.76 -58.41
CA SER A 473 31.73 -22.04 -59.74
C SER A 473 30.31 -21.45 -59.84
N LYS A 474 29.61 -21.70 -60.96
CA LYS A 474 28.19 -21.34 -61.10
C LYS A 474 27.29 -22.09 -60.11
N ASP A 475 27.77 -23.23 -59.62
CA ASP A 475 27.01 -24.19 -58.83
C ASP A 475 27.56 -24.31 -57.40
N LEU A 476 28.71 -23.67 -57.06
CA LEU A 476 29.35 -23.75 -55.74
C LEU A 476 29.78 -22.36 -55.25
N ASN A 477 29.24 -21.97 -54.10
CA ASN A 477 29.62 -20.77 -53.36
C ASN A 477 30.15 -21.17 -51.99
N VAL A 478 31.21 -20.50 -51.55
CA VAL A 478 31.75 -20.65 -50.19
C VAL A 478 31.84 -19.27 -49.56
N GLY A 479 31.24 -19.12 -48.38
CA GLY A 479 31.24 -17.92 -47.57
C GLY A 479 32.09 -18.09 -46.31
N GLY A 480 32.67 -16.99 -45.84
CA GLY A 480 33.32 -16.89 -44.54
C GLY A 480 32.86 -15.62 -43.85
N THR A 481 32.47 -15.70 -42.59
CA THR A 481 31.98 -14.56 -41.81
C THR A 481 32.82 -14.40 -40.56
N ILE A 482 33.20 -13.18 -40.21
CA ILE A 482 33.76 -12.84 -38.90
C ILE A 482 33.07 -11.57 -38.39
N MET A 483 32.60 -11.60 -37.15
CA MET A 483 31.90 -10.49 -36.51
C MET A 483 32.30 -10.38 -35.05
N HIS A 484 32.39 -9.16 -34.55
CA HIS A 484 32.68 -8.82 -33.17
C HIS A 484 31.63 -7.83 -32.68
N LEU A 485 30.92 -8.19 -31.62
CA LEU A 485 29.93 -7.37 -30.95
C LEU A 485 30.44 -7.05 -29.55
N THR A 486 30.58 -5.75 -29.24
CA THR A 486 30.98 -5.28 -27.91
C THR A 486 30.02 -4.23 -27.38
N GLU A 487 29.64 -4.37 -26.11
CA GLU A 487 28.80 -3.44 -25.37
C GLU A 487 29.64 -2.63 -24.39
N ARG A 488 29.33 -1.35 -24.24
CA ARG A 488 29.98 -0.49 -23.24
C ARG A 488 28.99 -0.13 -22.13
N PRO A 489 29.28 -0.49 -20.87
CA PRO A 489 28.44 -0.12 -19.74
C PRO A 489 28.60 1.36 -19.37
N ILE A 490 27.62 1.90 -18.65
CA ILE A 490 27.61 3.28 -18.15
C ILE A 490 28.50 3.40 -16.92
N THR A 491 28.41 2.41 -16.02
CA THR A 491 29.14 2.30 -14.76
C THR A 491 30.13 1.13 -14.82
N THR A 492 31.12 1.13 -13.92
CA THR A 492 32.08 0.02 -13.78
C THR A 492 31.59 -1.06 -12.82
N LYS A 493 30.69 -0.72 -11.89
CA LYS A 493 29.92 -1.69 -11.09
C LYS A 493 28.73 -2.15 -11.92
N ILE A 494 28.58 -3.46 -12.10
CA ILE A 494 27.58 -4.07 -12.97
C ILE A 494 26.95 -5.24 -12.23
N ASN A 495 25.62 -5.25 -12.20
CA ASN A 495 24.86 -6.30 -11.53
C ASN A 495 24.69 -7.53 -12.43
N ILE A 496 24.40 -8.66 -11.79
CA ILE A 496 24.14 -9.91 -12.51
C ILE A 496 22.92 -9.79 -13.44
N GLY A 497 23.08 -10.21 -14.69
CA GLY A 497 22.08 -10.08 -15.75
C GLY A 497 22.29 -8.87 -16.68
N ASP A 498 23.01 -7.86 -16.22
CA ASP A 498 23.34 -6.65 -17.00
C ASP A 498 24.78 -6.68 -17.56
N GLU A 499 25.42 -7.84 -17.58
CA GLU A 499 26.82 -7.96 -17.99
C GLU A 499 27.02 -7.58 -19.47
N PRO A 500 27.90 -6.61 -19.78
CA PRO A 500 28.15 -6.19 -21.14
C PRO A 500 28.95 -7.27 -21.87
N ILE A 501 28.40 -7.72 -23.00
CA ILE A 501 29.04 -8.77 -23.80
C ILE A 501 30.14 -8.20 -24.70
N SER A 502 31.12 -9.06 -25.01
CA SER A 502 32.18 -8.78 -25.98
C SER A 502 32.51 -10.05 -26.76
N ASN A 503 31.60 -10.43 -27.65
CA ASN A 503 31.60 -11.72 -28.33
C ASN A 503 32.16 -11.63 -29.74
N THR A 504 32.92 -12.64 -30.15
CA THR A 504 33.40 -12.78 -31.53
C THR A 504 32.82 -14.04 -32.16
N ILE A 505 32.12 -13.91 -33.27
CA ILE A 505 31.63 -15.03 -34.06
C ILE A 505 32.48 -15.12 -35.31
N TRP A 506 32.94 -16.32 -35.64
CA TRP A 506 33.47 -16.60 -36.97
C TRP A 506 32.86 -17.88 -37.51
N GLY A 507 32.65 -17.94 -38.82
CA GLY A 507 32.00 -19.06 -39.45
C GLY A 507 32.36 -19.21 -40.92
N MET A 508 32.04 -20.37 -41.46
CA MET A 508 32.19 -20.71 -42.86
C MET A 508 30.91 -21.40 -43.33
N ASP A 509 30.47 -21.06 -44.52
CA ASP A 509 29.29 -21.63 -45.14
C ASP A 509 29.58 -22.06 -46.58
N GLY A 510 28.84 -23.05 -47.05
CA GLY A 510 28.95 -23.59 -48.40
C GLY A 510 27.57 -23.86 -48.96
N ASP A 511 27.33 -23.37 -50.16
CA ASP A 511 26.14 -23.61 -50.95
C ASP A 511 26.53 -24.28 -52.26
N PHE A 512 26.12 -25.54 -52.43
CA PHE A 512 26.27 -26.26 -53.68
C PHE A 512 24.89 -26.52 -54.29
N ARG A 513 24.62 -25.95 -55.45
CA ARG A 513 23.35 -26.11 -56.17
C ARG A 513 23.61 -26.49 -57.61
N THR A 514 23.14 -27.66 -58.01
CA THR A 514 23.24 -28.11 -59.40
C THR A 514 21.91 -28.69 -59.89
N GLN A 515 21.73 -28.77 -61.21
CA GLN A 515 20.56 -29.43 -61.78
C GLN A 515 20.78 -30.95 -61.79
N ALA A 516 19.75 -31.72 -61.46
CA ALA A 516 19.78 -33.17 -61.44
C ALA A 516 18.78 -33.75 -62.48
N PRO A 517 19.11 -33.72 -63.79
CA PRO A 517 18.22 -34.20 -64.84
C PRO A 517 17.84 -35.67 -64.70
N PHE A 518 18.69 -36.47 -64.06
CA PHE A 518 18.38 -37.86 -63.73
C PHE A 518 17.16 -37.98 -62.82
N LEU A 519 17.05 -37.14 -61.78
CA LEU A 519 15.88 -37.11 -60.90
C LEU A 519 14.63 -36.67 -61.66
N THR A 520 14.76 -35.68 -62.56
CA THR A 520 13.65 -35.26 -63.43
C THR A 520 13.14 -36.41 -64.28
N LYS A 521 14.06 -37.17 -64.90
CA LYS A 521 13.71 -38.34 -65.72
C LYS A 521 13.14 -39.50 -64.91
N LEU A 522 13.61 -39.68 -63.67
CA LEU A 522 13.09 -40.72 -62.77
C LEU A 522 11.65 -40.41 -62.37
N VAL A 523 11.34 -39.14 -62.09
CA VAL A 523 9.97 -38.69 -61.79
C VAL A 523 9.07 -38.76 -63.02
N ASP A 524 9.57 -38.41 -64.20
CA ASP A 524 8.85 -38.52 -65.49
C ASP A 524 8.64 -39.98 -65.94
N ALA A 525 9.36 -40.94 -65.36
CA ALA A 525 9.21 -42.38 -65.62
C ALA A 525 8.15 -43.07 -64.75
N LEU A 526 7.56 -42.38 -63.76
CA LEU A 526 6.47 -42.91 -62.96
C LEU A 526 5.16 -42.89 -63.77
N PRO A 527 4.44 -44.02 -63.88
CA PRO A 527 3.18 -44.05 -64.61
C PRO A 527 2.17 -43.07 -64.00
N LEU A 528 1.45 -42.33 -64.85
CA LEU A 528 0.47 -41.27 -64.54
C LEU A 528 1.03 -39.85 -64.26
N ILE A 529 2.34 -39.61 -64.33
CA ILE A 529 2.96 -38.28 -64.15
C ILE A 529 3.86 -37.96 -65.35
N SER A 530 3.74 -36.77 -65.95
CA SER A 530 4.71 -36.26 -66.92
C SER A 530 5.13 -34.84 -66.56
N THR A 531 6.43 -34.61 -66.41
CA THR A 531 6.97 -33.32 -65.96
C THR A 531 8.26 -32.96 -66.69
N LYS A 532 8.28 -31.75 -67.27
CA LYS A 532 9.46 -31.16 -67.93
C LYS A 532 10.18 -30.16 -67.03
N ALA A 533 9.71 -29.96 -65.81
CA ALA A 533 10.31 -29.02 -64.87
C ALA A 533 11.64 -29.58 -64.36
N PRO A 534 12.76 -28.83 -64.48
CA PRO A 534 14.08 -29.32 -64.09
C PRO A 534 14.16 -29.52 -62.58
N SER A 535 14.64 -30.68 -62.16
CA SER A 535 14.94 -30.98 -60.76
C SER A 535 16.31 -30.38 -60.41
N SER A 536 16.43 -29.78 -59.22
CA SER A 536 17.71 -29.31 -58.70
C SER A 536 18.05 -30.02 -57.40
N PHE A 537 19.34 -30.26 -57.21
CA PHE A 537 19.92 -30.79 -56.00
C PHE A 537 20.72 -29.67 -55.32
N THR A 538 20.39 -29.39 -54.07
CA THR A 538 21.07 -28.36 -53.28
C THR A 538 21.58 -28.98 -51.99
N VAL A 539 22.82 -28.66 -51.65
CA VAL A 539 23.46 -28.99 -50.37
C VAL A 539 23.94 -27.70 -49.75
N ASN A 540 23.47 -27.44 -48.54
CA ASN A 540 23.90 -26.31 -47.72
C ASN A 540 24.58 -26.84 -46.47
N GLY A 541 25.72 -26.24 -46.14
CA GLY A 541 26.42 -26.49 -44.88
C GLY A 541 26.88 -25.18 -44.29
N GLU A 542 26.71 -25.02 -42.99
CA GLU A 542 27.19 -23.86 -42.24
C GLU A 542 27.87 -24.35 -40.97
N PHE A 543 28.98 -23.69 -40.64
CA PHE A 543 29.69 -23.84 -39.38
C PHE A 543 29.93 -22.46 -38.81
N ALA A 544 29.56 -22.25 -37.55
CA ALA A 544 29.86 -21.03 -36.84
C ALA A 544 30.38 -21.37 -35.44
N ASN A 545 31.40 -20.64 -35.01
CA ASN A 545 31.96 -20.74 -33.67
C ASN A 545 31.86 -19.39 -32.98
N LEU A 546 31.30 -19.40 -31.76
CA LEU A 546 31.18 -18.24 -30.90
C LEU A 546 32.32 -18.28 -29.87
N LEU A 547 33.16 -17.26 -29.87
CA LEU A 547 34.13 -16.98 -28.82
C LEU A 547 33.51 -15.94 -27.88
N PRO A 548 32.95 -16.34 -26.72
CA PRO A 548 32.38 -15.41 -25.77
C PRO A 548 33.48 -14.60 -25.07
N GLY A 549 33.16 -13.36 -24.70
CA GLY A 549 34.05 -12.49 -23.94
C GLY A 549 33.29 -11.37 -23.24
N HIS A 550 34.00 -10.58 -22.45
CA HIS A 550 33.44 -9.48 -21.65
C HIS A 550 34.08 -8.13 -21.98
N ALA A 551 33.38 -7.04 -21.68
CA ALA A 551 33.91 -5.71 -21.92
C ALA A 551 35.05 -5.39 -20.94
N LYS A 552 36.16 -4.82 -21.44
CA LYS A 552 37.32 -4.42 -20.62
C LYS A 552 37.00 -3.40 -19.52
N ALA A 553 35.89 -2.68 -19.65
CA ALA A 553 35.41 -1.72 -18.67
C ALA A 553 35.07 -2.38 -17.31
N VAL A 554 34.78 -3.68 -17.30
CA VAL A 554 34.44 -4.48 -16.10
C VAL A 554 35.68 -5.13 -15.47
N GLY A 555 36.88 -4.64 -15.83
CA GLY A 555 38.15 -5.20 -15.38
C GLY A 555 38.56 -6.46 -16.14
N LYS A 556 39.72 -7.03 -15.77
CA LYS A 556 40.28 -8.23 -16.44
C LYS A 556 39.53 -9.51 -16.08
N GLU A 557 38.99 -9.57 -14.87
CA GLU A 557 38.30 -10.76 -14.36
C GLU A 557 36.81 -10.76 -14.71
N GLY A 558 36.25 -9.63 -15.16
CA GLY A 558 34.83 -9.54 -15.53
C GLY A 558 33.91 -9.69 -14.34
N ILE A 559 34.16 -8.89 -13.31
CA ILE A 559 33.44 -9.02 -12.04
C ILE A 559 31.99 -8.57 -12.24
N SER A 560 31.06 -9.45 -11.89
CA SER A 560 29.63 -9.13 -11.81
C SER A 560 29.23 -9.15 -10.34
N TYR A 561 28.47 -8.15 -9.91
CA TYR A 561 28.00 -8.00 -8.55
C TYR A 561 26.66 -8.73 -8.41
N ILE A 562 26.59 -9.67 -7.46
CA ILE A 562 25.31 -10.26 -7.07
C ILE A 562 24.48 -9.21 -6.33
N ASP A 563 25.14 -8.40 -5.51
CA ASP A 563 24.60 -7.23 -4.82
C ASP A 563 25.76 -6.26 -4.55
N ASP A 564 25.53 -4.96 -4.70
CA ASP A 564 26.49 -3.90 -4.38
C ASP A 564 26.09 -3.06 -3.16
N PHE A 565 24.94 -3.38 -2.54
CA PHE A 565 24.32 -2.70 -1.40
C PHE A 565 24.10 -1.20 -1.60
N GLU A 566 24.19 -0.66 -2.82
CA GLU A 566 24.01 0.76 -3.08
C GLU A 566 22.52 1.14 -3.03
N GLY A 567 21.64 0.21 -3.45
CA GLY A 567 20.19 0.36 -3.45
C GLY A 567 19.48 -0.15 -2.18
N SER A 568 20.22 -0.62 -1.17
CA SER A 568 19.62 -1.23 0.04
C SER A 568 19.04 -0.20 1.01
N ARG A 569 19.38 1.09 0.85
CA ARG A 569 18.89 2.17 1.71
C ARG A 569 17.81 2.97 1.01
N SER A 570 16.59 2.86 1.51
CA SER A 570 15.49 3.78 1.22
C SER A 570 15.35 4.73 2.41
N THR A 571 15.32 6.04 2.17
CA THR A 571 15.13 7.04 3.23
C THR A 571 13.81 7.78 3.06
N ILE A 572 13.11 8.00 4.17
CA ILE A 572 11.91 8.85 4.24
C ILE A 572 12.33 10.13 4.96
N ASP A 573 12.32 11.27 4.26
CA ASP A 573 12.70 12.55 4.87
C ASP A 573 11.57 13.08 5.77
N LEU A 574 11.90 13.32 7.04
CA LEU A 574 10.97 13.83 8.04
C LEU A 574 11.13 15.33 8.34
N LYS A 575 12.05 16.04 7.68
CA LYS A 575 12.39 17.45 8.00
C LYS A 575 11.38 18.50 7.55
N SER A 576 10.37 18.14 6.75
CA SER A 576 9.38 19.11 6.26
C SER A 576 8.51 19.66 7.40
N ILE A 577 8.75 20.91 7.80
CA ILE A 577 8.05 21.59 8.92
C ILE A 577 6.54 21.60 8.71
N SER A 578 6.07 21.88 7.50
CA SER A 578 4.64 21.98 7.20
C SER A 578 3.90 20.66 7.34
N SER A 579 4.62 19.55 7.52
CA SER A 579 4.03 18.23 7.80
C SER A 579 3.86 17.97 9.31
N TRP A 580 4.47 18.79 10.18
CA TRP A 580 4.40 18.65 11.63
C TRP A 580 3.37 19.60 12.23
N VAL A 581 2.57 19.06 13.13
CA VAL A 581 1.53 19.78 13.87
C VAL A 581 1.71 19.54 15.38
N LEU A 582 0.97 20.29 16.20
CA LEU A 582 0.94 20.10 17.64
C LEU A 582 0.53 18.66 17.98
N ALA A 583 1.22 18.01 18.92
CA ALA A 583 0.90 16.64 19.32
C ALA A 583 -0.23 16.57 20.36
N SER A 584 -1.03 15.50 20.25
CA SER A 584 -1.84 15.01 21.35
C SER A 584 -0.95 14.44 22.47
N THR A 585 -1.45 14.41 23.70
CA THR A 585 -0.78 13.79 24.83
C THR A 585 -0.71 12.27 24.62
N PRO A 586 0.48 11.64 24.49
CA PRO A 586 0.59 10.24 24.14
C PRO A 586 -0.02 9.32 25.22
N GLN A 587 -1.04 8.56 24.87
CA GLN A 587 -1.64 7.60 25.79
C GLN A 587 -0.76 6.36 25.94
N ALA A 588 -0.68 5.83 27.18
CA ALA A 588 0.03 4.60 27.50
C ALA A 588 1.53 4.58 27.12
N ALA A 589 2.16 5.74 26.89
CA ALA A 589 3.59 5.82 26.67
C ALA A 589 4.34 5.38 27.94
N ILE A 590 5.23 4.39 27.77
CA ILE A 590 5.98 3.77 28.86
C ILE A 590 7.42 4.29 28.83
N GLY A 591 7.83 4.92 29.92
CA GLY A 591 9.21 5.37 30.14
C GLY A 591 10.10 4.26 30.71
N PRO A 592 11.39 4.57 30.94
CA PRO A 592 12.31 3.65 31.59
C PRO A 592 11.74 3.08 32.90
N GLY A 593 11.82 1.76 33.09
CA GLY A 593 11.33 1.08 34.29
C GLY A 593 9.82 0.80 34.33
N GLY A 594 9.10 0.93 33.21
CA GLY A 594 7.68 0.54 33.12
C GLY A 594 6.70 1.61 33.62
N LYS A 595 7.17 2.84 33.85
CA LYS A 595 6.33 3.95 34.34
C LYS A 595 5.55 4.57 33.19
N VAL A 596 4.24 4.78 33.38
CA VAL A 596 3.42 5.59 32.46
C VAL A 596 3.89 7.04 32.52
N LEU A 597 4.26 7.60 31.37
CA LEU A 597 4.81 8.96 31.25
C LEU A 597 3.75 10.04 31.41
N PHE A 598 2.58 9.85 30.78
CA PHE A 598 1.52 10.85 30.67
C PHE A 598 0.19 10.31 31.22
N PRO A 599 -0.01 10.28 32.56
CA PRO A 599 -1.26 9.83 33.16
C PRO A 599 -2.47 10.69 32.76
N GLU A 600 -2.26 11.96 32.43
CA GLU A 600 -3.28 12.91 31.99
C GLU A 600 -3.93 12.53 30.65
N ALA A 601 -3.29 11.68 29.85
CA ALA A 601 -3.84 11.18 28.59
C ALA A 601 -5.16 10.38 28.75
N SER A 602 -5.52 10.02 29.99
CA SER A 602 -6.77 9.33 30.33
C SER A 602 -7.97 10.26 30.54
N PHE A 603 -7.74 11.56 30.75
CA PHE A 603 -8.83 12.54 30.85
C PHE A 603 -9.49 12.73 29.49
N HIS A 604 -10.81 12.89 29.49
CA HIS A 604 -11.64 13.11 28.31
C HIS A 604 -12.56 14.30 28.56
N ASP A 605 -12.63 15.22 27.60
CA ASP A 605 -13.41 16.46 27.68
C ASP A 605 -13.13 17.19 29.02
N SER A 606 -11.84 17.34 29.35
CA SER A 606 -11.36 17.91 30.61
C SER A 606 -10.04 18.65 30.38
N LEU A 607 -9.95 19.89 30.90
CA LEU A 607 -8.80 20.79 30.67
C LEU A 607 -7.49 20.25 31.27
N GLU A 608 -7.60 19.40 32.29
CA GLU A 608 -6.50 18.70 32.95
C GLU A 608 -5.61 17.92 31.97
N TYR A 609 -6.17 17.47 30.85
CA TYR A 609 -5.44 16.81 29.77
C TYR A 609 -4.26 17.64 29.22
N GLY A 610 -4.38 18.98 29.22
CA GLY A 610 -3.39 19.91 28.68
C GLY A 610 -2.44 20.51 29.73
N PHE A 611 -2.64 20.28 31.03
CA PHE A 611 -1.95 21.01 32.10
C PHE A 611 -0.43 20.85 32.11
N ASN A 612 0.11 19.75 31.59
CA ASN A 612 1.55 19.51 31.52
C ASN A 612 2.21 20.00 30.23
N ARG A 613 1.45 20.57 29.28
CA ARG A 613 1.98 21.02 28.00
C ARG A 613 2.74 22.34 28.15
N ALA A 614 4.04 22.31 27.89
CA ALA A 614 4.91 23.49 27.87
C ALA A 614 5.16 24.01 26.44
N LYS A 615 5.70 25.22 26.34
CA LYS A 615 5.94 25.87 25.05
C LYS A 615 7.02 25.14 24.27
N LEU A 616 6.67 24.77 23.04
CA LEU A 616 7.54 24.16 22.05
C LEU A 616 7.41 24.95 20.74
N ALA A 617 8.53 25.26 20.11
CA ALA A 617 8.59 25.87 18.78
C ALA A 617 9.44 24.99 17.86
N TRP A 618 8.97 24.77 16.63
CA TRP A 618 9.66 23.98 15.60
C TRP A 618 9.69 24.75 14.28
N TYR A 619 10.87 24.90 13.69
CA TYR A 619 11.08 25.78 12.55
C TYR A 619 12.39 25.47 11.80
N VAL A 620 12.64 26.22 10.73
CA VAL A 620 13.90 26.27 9.98
C VAL A 620 14.23 27.75 9.98
N ILE A 621 15.41 28.10 10.49
CA ILE A 621 15.82 29.51 10.48
C ILE A 621 16.04 29.96 9.03
N ASP A 622 15.30 30.99 8.62
CA ASP A 622 15.44 31.60 7.30
C ASP A 622 16.87 32.15 7.10
N PRO A 623 17.56 31.79 5.99
CA PRO A 623 18.92 32.27 5.70
C PRO A 623 19.06 33.80 5.63
N ILE A 624 17.95 34.55 5.56
CA ILE A 624 17.93 36.01 5.71
C ILE A 624 18.64 36.48 6.99
N PHE A 625 18.58 35.71 8.07
CA PHE A 625 19.20 36.07 9.34
C PHE A 625 20.70 35.77 9.39
N SER A 626 21.23 34.98 8.44
CA SER A 626 22.65 34.58 8.43
C SER A 626 23.48 35.24 7.31
N ARG A 627 22.84 35.84 6.29
CA ARG A 627 23.51 36.30 5.05
C ARG A 627 23.71 37.83 4.90
N ASP A 628 23.46 38.61 5.96
CA ASP A 628 23.70 40.07 6.05
C ASP A 628 23.25 40.89 4.83
N ASN A 629 22.08 40.58 4.29
CA ASN A 629 21.53 41.26 3.13
C ASN A 629 20.69 42.49 3.53
N SER A 630 20.03 43.14 2.56
CA SER A 630 19.21 44.34 2.83
C SER A 630 17.93 44.06 3.60
N LEU A 631 17.52 42.80 3.73
CA LEU A 631 16.32 42.36 4.44
C LEU A 631 16.64 41.87 5.86
N THR A 632 17.92 41.68 6.21
CA THR A 632 18.36 41.34 7.57
C THR A 632 18.16 42.55 8.50
N PRO A 633 17.44 42.41 9.63
CA PRO A 633 17.25 43.51 10.57
C PRO A 633 18.57 44.10 11.08
N SER A 634 18.63 45.42 11.25
CA SER A 634 19.90 46.12 11.55
C SER A 634 20.55 45.74 12.87
N HIS A 635 19.78 45.28 13.86
CA HIS A 635 20.28 44.82 15.16
C HIS A 635 20.77 43.35 15.13
N ILE A 636 20.41 42.59 14.09
CA ILE A 636 20.88 41.21 13.87
C ILE A 636 22.09 41.19 12.95
N LYS A 637 22.15 42.12 11.98
CA LYS A 637 23.23 42.23 11.02
C LYS A 637 24.59 42.41 11.70
N ASP A 638 25.58 41.60 11.29
CA ASP A 638 26.93 41.58 11.85
C ASP A 638 26.96 41.40 13.40
N ALA A 639 25.88 40.92 14.01
CA ALA A 639 25.77 40.80 15.45
C ALA A 639 26.33 39.46 15.94
N PRO A 640 26.95 39.40 17.15
CA PRO A 640 27.52 38.15 17.69
C PRO A 640 26.51 36.98 17.80
N GLN A 641 25.21 37.29 17.82
CA GLN A 641 24.15 36.29 17.82
C GLN A 641 24.15 35.41 16.55
N GLN A 642 24.59 35.89 15.38
CA GLN A 642 24.63 35.09 14.15
C GLN A 642 25.67 33.96 14.20
N SER A 643 26.72 34.12 15.02
CA SER A 643 27.72 33.08 15.27
C SER A 643 27.27 32.07 16.33
N ASN A 644 26.08 32.22 16.91
CA ASN A 644 25.59 31.27 17.91
C ASN A 644 25.23 29.95 17.23
N ASP A 645 25.74 28.86 17.78
CA ASP A 645 25.52 27.50 17.28
C ASP A 645 24.03 27.15 17.15
N TYR A 646 23.17 27.67 18.03
CA TYR A 646 21.72 27.44 17.97
C TYR A 646 20.99 28.18 16.83
N VAL A 647 21.65 29.10 16.12
CA VAL A 647 21.00 29.89 15.05
C VAL A 647 21.80 30.05 13.76
N ARG A 648 23.06 29.59 13.75
CA ARG A 648 23.94 29.73 12.59
C ARG A 648 23.53 28.81 11.44
N GLU A 649 23.89 29.20 10.23
CA GLU A 649 23.79 28.32 9.05
C GLU A 649 24.79 27.14 9.19
N VAL A 650 24.32 25.93 8.92
CA VAL A 650 25.16 24.70 8.90
C VAL A 650 25.35 24.25 7.47
N LEU A 651 26.60 24.03 7.07
CA LEU A 651 26.92 23.60 5.72
C LEU A 651 26.94 22.06 5.59
N GLU A 652 26.51 21.54 4.46
CA GLU A 652 26.53 20.11 4.16
C GLU A 652 27.94 19.51 4.26
N THR A 653 28.97 20.30 3.94
CA THR A 653 30.38 19.90 4.06
C THR A 653 30.87 19.78 5.50
N GLU A 654 30.21 20.41 6.48
CA GLU A 654 30.54 20.22 7.91
C GLU A 654 30.19 18.81 8.36
N LEU A 655 29.06 18.29 7.87
CA LEU A 655 28.54 16.98 8.24
C LEU A 655 29.06 15.86 7.32
N PHE A 656 29.16 16.13 6.02
CA PHE A 656 29.57 15.17 4.99
C PHE A 656 30.79 15.68 4.20
N PRO A 657 31.99 15.73 4.81
CA PRO A 657 33.18 16.34 4.19
C PRO A 657 33.67 15.64 2.91
N ASN A 658 33.29 14.37 2.72
CA ASN A 658 33.69 13.57 1.55
C ASN A 658 32.65 13.57 0.41
N LYS A 659 31.51 14.26 0.58
CA LYS A 659 30.47 14.32 -0.44
C LYS A 659 30.81 15.41 -1.46
N GLU A 660 30.89 15.04 -2.74
CA GLU A 660 31.10 16.01 -3.82
C GLU A 660 29.77 16.71 -4.15
N LEU A 661 29.74 18.03 -3.97
CA LEU A 661 28.57 18.86 -4.32
C LEU A 661 28.60 19.23 -5.80
N PRO A 662 27.51 19.01 -6.56
CA PRO A 662 27.37 19.52 -7.91
C PRO A 662 27.53 21.05 -7.96
N SER A 663 28.19 21.56 -9.00
CA SER A 663 28.33 23.02 -9.18
C SER A 663 26.97 23.70 -9.35
N GLY A 664 26.72 24.73 -8.53
CA GLY A 664 25.48 25.53 -8.59
C GLY A 664 24.41 25.15 -7.56
N GLN A 665 24.63 24.13 -6.73
CA GLN A 665 23.77 23.86 -5.56
C GLN A 665 24.29 24.62 -4.33
N PRO A 666 23.40 25.24 -3.53
CA PRO A 666 23.81 25.90 -2.29
C PRO A 666 24.31 24.85 -1.29
N PRO A 667 25.44 25.08 -0.61
CA PRO A 667 26.00 24.14 0.37
C PRO A 667 25.25 24.14 1.71
N ASN A 668 24.21 24.96 1.88
CA ASN A 668 23.42 25.05 3.11
C ASN A 668 22.60 23.77 3.31
N LEU A 669 22.69 23.20 4.52
CA LEU A 669 21.80 22.16 5.00
C LEU A 669 20.66 22.76 5.83
N ALA A 670 19.43 22.68 5.34
CA ALA A 670 18.25 23.06 6.10
C ALA A 670 18.12 22.19 7.37
N MET A 671 18.11 22.84 8.53
CA MET A 671 17.98 22.20 9.85
C MET A 671 16.51 22.09 10.26
N PHE A 672 16.17 21.08 11.05
CA PHE A 672 14.87 21.01 11.73
C PHE A 672 15.08 21.45 13.17
N ASP A 673 14.91 22.74 13.42
CA ASP A 673 15.17 23.37 14.71
C ASP A 673 13.98 23.13 15.65
N VAL A 674 14.27 22.70 16.88
CA VAL A 674 13.27 22.47 17.92
C VAL A 674 13.71 23.18 19.20
N ALA A 675 12.96 24.20 19.60
CA ALA A 675 13.19 24.97 20.81
C ALA A 675 12.12 24.64 21.85
N PHE A 676 12.53 24.08 22.99
CA PHE A 676 11.64 23.69 24.09
C PHE A 676 11.85 24.60 25.30
N TYR A 677 10.76 25.22 25.78
CA TYR A 677 10.75 26.15 26.90
C TYR A 677 9.90 25.57 28.05
N PRO A 678 10.46 24.66 28.88
CA PRO A 678 9.71 23.91 29.90
C PRO A 678 9.16 24.78 31.03
N GLY A 679 9.65 26.01 31.19
CA GLY A 679 9.16 26.97 32.17
C GLY A 679 7.95 27.78 31.71
N ASP A 680 7.64 27.75 30.41
CA ASP A 680 6.63 28.61 29.81
C ASP A 680 5.41 27.78 29.37
N ARG A 681 4.24 28.42 29.42
CA ARG A 681 2.96 27.81 29.07
C ARG A 681 2.88 27.51 27.57
N GLY A 682 2.57 26.26 27.23
CA GLY A 682 2.29 25.86 25.86
C GLY A 682 0.84 26.10 25.45
N PRO A 683 0.49 25.87 24.16
CA PRO A 683 -0.88 26.01 23.67
C PRO A 683 -1.88 25.13 24.43
N TYR A 684 -3.08 25.67 24.66
CA TYR A 684 -4.23 25.06 25.32
C TYR A 684 -3.90 24.47 26.70
N ASN A 685 -3.11 25.20 27.49
CA ASN A 685 -2.80 24.85 28.87
C ASN A 685 -3.44 25.84 29.85
N TYR A 686 -4.34 25.34 30.70
CA TYR A 686 -5.10 26.12 31.67
C TYR A 686 -4.74 25.79 33.13
N ASP A 687 -3.52 25.30 33.39
CA ASP A 687 -3.04 25.02 34.75
C ASP A 687 -2.89 26.33 35.55
N VAL A 688 -3.57 26.41 36.70
CA VAL A 688 -3.54 27.54 37.63
C VAL A 688 -2.92 27.19 38.98
N GLU A 689 -2.60 25.92 39.24
CA GLU A 689 -2.14 25.47 40.55
C GLU A 689 -0.61 25.41 40.62
N ASN A 690 0.05 25.12 39.48
CA ASN A 690 1.49 24.88 39.43
C ASN A 690 2.27 26.02 38.74
N LEU A 691 1.89 27.27 39.00
CA LEU A 691 2.58 28.46 38.49
C LEU A 691 3.32 29.20 39.62
N ASN A 692 4.46 29.81 39.27
CA ASN A 692 5.17 30.79 40.07
C ASN A 692 4.44 32.15 40.04
N SER A 693 4.81 33.07 40.93
CA SER A 693 4.18 34.40 41.00
C SER A 693 4.26 35.24 39.72
N ASP A 694 5.22 34.93 38.84
CA ASP A 694 5.44 35.59 37.55
C ASP A 694 4.70 34.91 36.37
N GLY A 695 3.99 33.81 36.62
CA GLY A 695 3.23 33.07 35.60
C GLY A 695 4.00 31.94 34.92
N THR A 696 5.28 31.71 35.27
CA THR A 696 6.06 30.55 34.78
C THR A 696 5.71 29.28 35.56
N PHE A 697 5.98 28.09 35.01
CA PHE A 697 5.73 26.83 35.71
C PHE A 697 6.64 26.64 36.93
N ALA A 698 6.04 26.21 38.04
CA ALA A 698 6.74 25.92 39.28
C ALA A 698 7.63 24.66 39.18
N ASN A 699 7.22 23.67 38.36
CA ASN A 699 7.93 22.41 38.17
C ASN A 699 8.20 22.09 36.67
N PRO A 700 9.14 22.79 36.01
CA PRO A 700 9.43 22.60 34.58
C PRO A 700 9.82 21.17 34.18
N ASN A 701 10.46 20.42 35.09
CA ASN A 701 10.96 19.06 34.81
C ASN A 701 9.86 18.01 34.59
N HIS A 702 8.60 18.30 34.94
CA HIS A 702 7.47 17.39 34.72
C HIS A 702 6.62 17.79 33.50
N ARG A 703 7.01 18.85 32.79
CA ARG A 703 6.31 19.35 31.60
C ARG A 703 6.86 18.71 30.34
N TRP A 704 6.02 18.63 29.32
CA TRP A 704 6.37 18.08 28.01
C TRP A 704 5.93 19.02 26.90
N GLY A 705 6.57 18.90 25.74
CA GLY A 705 6.15 19.54 24.49
C GLY A 705 6.27 18.51 23.39
N GLY A 706 5.30 18.45 22.49
CA GLY A 706 5.25 17.42 21.44
C GLY A 706 4.77 17.96 20.11
N ILE A 707 5.31 17.38 19.05
CA ILE A 707 4.87 17.52 17.67
C ILE A 707 4.61 16.14 17.08
N MET A 708 3.65 16.06 16.17
CA MET A 708 3.32 14.82 15.47
C MET A 708 3.14 15.08 13.98
N ARG A 709 3.22 14.02 13.18
CA ARG A 709 3.01 14.07 11.74
C ARG A 709 2.47 12.74 11.23
N SER A 710 1.81 12.78 10.08
CA SER A 710 1.48 11.56 9.34
C SER A 710 2.70 11.04 8.58
N ILE A 711 2.74 9.71 8.40
CA ILE A 711 3.74 9.00 7.60
C ILE A 711 3.01 8.36 6.43
N SER A 712 3.49 8.62 5.20
CA SER A 712 2.85 8.13 3.97
C SER A 712 2.97 6.62 3.79
N THR A 713 4.03 6.02 4.34
CA THR A 713 4.28 4.58 4.31
C THR A 713 3.84 4.00 5.65
N ASN A 714 2.67 3.36 5.70
CA ASN A 714 2.10 2.79 6.93
C ASN A 714 2.57 1.36 7.23
N ASP A 715 3.07 0.64 6.22
CA ASP A 715 3.60 -0.72 6.36
C ASP A 715 5.14 -0.68 6.46
N PHE A 716 5.65 -0.58 7.68
CA PHE A 716 7.09 -0.55 7.94
C PHE A 716 7.77 -1.89 7.66
N GLU A 717 7.05 -3.01 7.85
CA GLU A 717 7.57 -4.36 7.58
C GLU A 717 7.76 -4.58 6.08
N ALA A 718 6.73 -4.25 5.27
CA ALA A 718 6.84 -4.33 3.81
C ALA A 718 7.89 -3.37 3.24
N ALA A 719 8.08 -2.21 3.88
CA ALA A 719 9.08 -1.23 3.48
C ALA A 719 10.48 -1.47 4.07
N ASN A 720 10.63 -2.49 4.94
CA ASN A 720 11.86 -2.82 5.66
C ASN A 720 12.49 -1.60 6.37
N ILE A 721 11.69 -0.89 7.17
CA ILE A 721 12.15 0.28 7.93
C ILE A 721 12.79 -0.17 9.26
N GLU A 722 14.10 0.01 9.39
CA GLU A 722 14.86 -0.49 10.55
C GLU A 722 15.29 0.60 11.54
N PHE A 723 15.59 1.81 11.06
CA PHE A 723 16.23 2.86 11.88
C PHE A 723 15.59 4.24 11.69
N VAL A 724 15.53 5.00 12.78
CA VAL A 724 15.36 6.45 12.75
C VAL A 724 16.74 7.08 12.89
N GLU A 725 17.20 7.75 11.83
CA GLU A 725 18.50 8.42 11.80
C GLU A 725 18.33 9.93 11.81
N PHE A 726 19.02 10.61 12.73
CA PHE A 726 19.06 12.06 12.78
C PHE A 726 20.39 12.54 13.34
N TRP A 727 20.80 13.73 12.93
CA TRP A 727 21.98 14.41 13.46
C TRP A 727 21.55 15.59 14.31
N MET A 728 21.87 15.52 15.59
CA MET A 728 21.59 16.56 16.56
C MET A 728 22.89 17.26 16.91
N MET A 729 22.87 18.59 16.84
CA MET A 729 23.96 19.41 17.36
C MET A 729 24.07 19.19 18.88
N ASP A 730 25.28 19.03 19.41
CA ASP A 730 25.49 18.84 20.85
C ASP A 730 24.89 20.02 21.64
N PRO A 731 23.77 19.81 22.35
CA PRO A 731 23.06 20.91 23.01
C PRO A 731 23.81 21.41 24.25
N PHE A 732 24.88 20.73 24.66
CA PHE A 732 25.71 21.07 25.82
C PHE A 732 26.99 21.83 25.43
N HIS A 733 27.17 22.15 24.15
CA HIS A 733 28.33 22.88 23.67
C HIS A 733 28.35 24.33 24.19
N ASN A 734 29.50 24.76 24.73
CA ASN A 734 29.63 26.06 25.39
C ASN A 734 29.97 27.18 24.41
N SER A 735 29.05 27.54 23.52
CA SER A 735 29.21 28.70 22.64
C SER A 735 28.81 30.02 23.31
N GLN A 736 27.89 30.01 24.29
CA GLN A 736 27.39 31.23 24.96
C GLN A 736 27.21 31.14 26.50
N GLY A 737 27.67 30.09 27.18
CA GLY A 737 27.66 30.04 28.65
C GLY A 737 26.32 29.69 29.32
N GLN A 738 25.28 29.35 28.56
CA GLN A 738 24.07 28.72 29.10
C GLN A 738 24.27 27.20 29.16
N TYR A 739 24.66 26.71 30.34
CA TYR A 739 24.95 25.30 30.56
C TYR A 739 23.71 24.61 31.15
N ASN A 740 22.97 23.85 30.33
CA ASN A 740 22.05 22.85 30.89
C ASN A 740 22.89 21.64 31.33
N SER A 741 23.23 21.52 32.61
CA SER A 741 23.99 20.37 33.13
C SER A 741 23.13 19.15 33.46
N THR A 742 21.80 19.29 33.43
CA THR A 742 20.84 18.27 33.90
C THR A 742 20.25 17.41 32.78
N GLY A 743 20.33 17.87 31.53
CA GLY A 743 19.81 17.16 30.36
C GLY A 743 18.28 17.19 30.27
N GLY A 744 17.72 16.29 29.45
CA GLY A 744 16.30 16.06 29.23
C GLY A 744 16.08 14.77 28.42
N ASP A 745 14.83 14.33 28.32
CA ASP A 745 14.48 13.13 27.58
C ASP A 745 13.79 13.49 26.26
N LEU A 746 14.23 12.85 25.16
CA LEU A 746 13.58 12.91 23.86
C LEU A 746 12.91 11.56 23.57
N TYR A 747 11.61 11.59 23.30
CA TYR A 747 10.83 10.40 22.97
C TYR A 747 10.40 10.45 21.51
N PHE A 748 10.55 9.32 20.82
CA PHE A 748 9.97 9.09 19.49
C PHE A 748 8.86 8.07 19.63
N ASN A 749 7.62 8.54 19.59
CA ASN A 749 6.45 7.68 19.55
C ASN A 749 6.18 7.30 18.08
N LEU A 750 6.20 6.01 17.76
CA LEU A 750 5.90 5.47 16.43
C LEU A 750 4.75 4.48 16.57
N GLY A 751 3.77 4.59 15.67
CA GLY A 751 2.57 3.74 15.65
C GLY A 751 1.29 4.56 15.53
N SER A 752 0.20 4.02 16.04
CA SER A 752 -1.12 4.67 16.06
C SER A 752 -1.17 5.74 17.17
N ILE A 753 -1.08 7.02 16.78
CA ILE A 753 -1.13 8.16 17.70
C ILE A 753 -2.47 8.87 17.52
N SER A 754 -3.06 9.34 18.63
CA SER A 754 -4.32 10.09 18.61
C SER A 754 -4.15 11.41 17.84
N GLU A 755 -5.05 11.71 16.91
CA GLU A 755 -5.07 13.01 16.21
C GLU A 755 -5.90 14.08 16.94
N ASP A 756 -6.63 13.66 17.98
CA ASP A 756 -7.43 14.49 18.89
C ASP A 756 -6.49 15.21 19.88
N VAL A 757 -6.15 16.47 19.57
CA VAL A 757 -5.19 17.33 20.30
C VAL A 757 -5.86 18.00 21.50
N LEU A 758 -7.11 18.42 21.32
CA LEU A 758 -8.02 18.93 22.33
C LEU A 758 -9.00 17.83 22.69
N LYS A 759 -8.61 16.97 23.64
CA LYS A 759 -9.28 15.71 23.93
C LYS A 759 -10.76 15.86 24.28
N ASP A 760 -11.64 15.84 23.30
CA ASP A 760 -13.11 15.90 23.47
C ASP A 760 -13.86 14.94 22.53
N GLY A 761 -13.12 14.22 21.67
CA GLY A 761 -13.69 13.25 20.74
C GLY A 761 -14.42 13.88 19.54
N ARG A 762 -14.40 15.21 19.42
CA ARG A 762 -14.85 15.96 18.26
C ARG A 762 -13.67 16.16 17.31
N LYS A 763 -13.99 16.62 16.10
CA LYS A 763 -13.00 16.99 15.11
C LYS A 763 -13.04 18.50 15.01
N SER A 764 -12.04 19.19 15.56
CA SER A 764 -11.91 20.62 15.32
C SER A 764 -11.38 20.89 13.90
N TYR A 765 -11.97 21.87 13.22
CA TYR A 765 -11.49 22.37 11.94
C TYR A 765 -11.99 23.79 11.69
N GLU A 766 -11.04 24.69 11.45
CA GLU A 766 -11.28 26.13 11.38
C GLU A 766 -12.23 26.56 10.26
N ASN A 767 -12.15 25.92 9.11
CA ASN A 767 -13.01 26.28 7.97
C ASN A 767 -14.47 25.81 8.13
N GLY A 768 -14.78 25.05 9.17
CA GLY A 768 -16.16 24.76 9.60
C GLY A 768 -16.74 25.80 10.54
N LEU A 769 -15.91 26.71 11.06
CA LEU A 769 -16.34 27.76 11.98
C LEU A 769 -17.13 28.87 11.24
N PRO A 770 -17.92 29.66 11.98
CA PRO A 770 -18.75 30.71 11.39
C PRO A 770 -17.94 31.74 10.61
N ALA A 771 -18.39 32.08 9.40
CA ALA A 771 -17.78 33.11 8.56
C ALA A 771 -18.08 34.56 9.02
N SER A 772 -18.68 34.74 10.20
CA SER A 772 -19.12 36.04 10.73
C SER A 772 -19.15 36.02 12.25
N SER A 773 -19.35 37.18 12.88
CA SER A 773 -19.53 37.29 14.33
C SER A 773 -20.76 36.58 14.89
N ALA A 774 -21.70 36.14 14.04
CA ALA A 774 -22.83 35.34 14.47
C ALA A 774 -22.41 33.88 14.68
N VAL A 775 -22.42 33.44 15.94
CA VAL A 775 -22.07 32.07 16.35
C VAL A 775 -23.22 31.12 15.98
N LEU A 776 -23.16 30.56 14.78
CA LEU A 776 -24.13 29.63 14.22
C LEU A 776 -23.45 28.31 13.85
N SER A 777 -24.20 27.20 13.87
CA SER A 777 -23.70 25.89 13.42
C SER A 777 -22.42 25.42 14.14
N VAL A 778 -22.22 25.80 15.39
CA VAL A 778 -21.18 25.27 16.28
C VAL A 778 -21.79 24.62 17.52
N ASP A 779 -21.09 23.64 18.07
CA ASP A 779 -21.32 23.06 19.39
C ASP A 779 -20.20 23.52 20.34
N THR A 780 -20.35 23.28 21.64
CA THR A 780 -19.35 23.69 22.65
C THR A 780 -18.87 22.49 23.45
N THR A 781 -17.55 22.38 23.61
CA THR A 781 -16.89 21.41 24.50
C THR A 781 -16.19 22.16 25.63
N VAL A 782 -15.47 21.47 26.54
CA VAL A 782 -14.72 22.21 27.57
C VAL A 782 -13.59 23.07 26.99
N TRP A 783 -13.14 22.73 25.78
CA TRP A 783 -12.04 23.42 25.11
C TRP A 783 -12.48 24.66 24.34
N GLY A 784 -13.74 24.73 23.90
CA GLY A 784 -14.23 25.87 23.14
C GLY A 784 -15.38 25.52 22.21
N ARG A 785 -15.32 26.00 20.97
CA ARG A 785 -16.35 25.81 19.94
C ARG A 785 -15.84 24.90 18.83
N VAL A 786 -16.64 23.90 18.50
CA VAL A 786 -16.38 22.99 17.40
C VAL A 786 -17.51 23.05 16.36
N PRO A 787 -17.24 22.88 15.06
CA PRO A 787 -18.30 22.85 14.06
C PRO A 787 -19.34 21.74 14.34
N SER A 788 -20.64 22.10 14.30
CA SER A 788 -21.75 21.17 14.60
C SER A 788 -22.29 20.43 13.37
N GLN A 789 -21.97 20.89 12.15
CA GLN A 789 -22.42 20.25 10.91
C GLN A 789 -21.30 19.43 10.28
N GLY A 790 -21.59 18.16 10.05
CA GLY A 790 -20.63 17.14 9.63
C GLY A 790 -19.89 17.47 8.34
N GLN A 791 -18.58 17.25 8.44
CA GLN A 791 -17.57 17.23 7.39
C GLN A 791 -17.16 18.55 6.76
N ASN A 792 -15.85 18.77 6.84
CA ASN A 792 -15.12 19.61 5.94
C ASN A 792 -15.05 18.98 4.53
N LEU A 793 -15.80 19.50 3.55
CA LEU A 793 -15.76 19.00 2.17
C LEU A 793 -14.47 19.37 1.43
N VAL A 794 -13.84 20.49 1.79
CA VAL A 794 -12.71 21.07 1.08
C VAL A 794 -11.75 21.65 2.09
N ASP A 795 -10.50 21.19 2.07
CA ASP A 795 -9.43 21.64 2.98
C ASP A 795 -8.95 23.07 2.64
N ALA A 796 -9.85 24.04 2.73
CA ALA A 796 -9.63 25.44 2.41
C ALA A 796 -10.63 26.31 3.18
N PHE A 797 -10.20 27.52 3.53
CA PHE A 797 -11.04 28.57 4.09
C PHE A 797 -12.09 29.08 3.07
N ASP A 798 -13.05 29.87 3.56
CA ASP A 798 -14.01 30.56 2.69
C ASP A 798 -13.29 31.50 1.69
N ASN A 799 -13.90 31.69 0.53
CA ASN A 799 -13.40 32.61 -0.49
C ASN A 799 -13.53 34.08 -0.06
N ASN A 800 -14.41 34.40 0.89
CA ASN A 800 -14.55 35.73 1.44
C ASN A 800 -13.42 36.02 2.45
N GLU A 801 -12.58 36.99 2.14
CA GLU A 801 -11.44 37.35 2.98
C GLU A 801 -11.86 37.84 4.39
N ASP A 802 -13.01 38.53 4.50
CA ASP A 802 -13.53 38.98 5.80
C ASP A 802 -13.94 37.84 6.73
N ALA A 803 -14.18 36.64 6.19
CA ALA A 803 -14.49 35.45 6.98
C ALA A 803 -13.24 34.91 7.68
N ARG A 804 -12.04 35.16 7.13
CA ARG A 804 -10.78 34.57 7.62
C ARG A 804 -10.55 34.85 9.10
N LYS A 805 -10.78 36.09 9.55
CA LYS A 805 -10.61 36.50 10.96
C LYS A 805 -11.53 35.79 11.97
N PHE A 806 -12.59 35.14 11.50
CA PHE A 806 -13.51 34.37 12.34
C PHE A 806 -13.28 32.86 12.24
N GLN A 807 -12.53 32.43 11.22
CA GLN A 807 -12.22 31.02 10.97
C GLN A 807 -10.82 30.65 11.46
N ASP A 808 -9.81 31.49 11.19
CA ASP A 808 -8.41 31.34 11.58
C ASP A 808 -8.22 31.73 13.06
N VAL A 809 -8.85 30.93 13.94
CA VAL A 809 -8.96 31.17 15.39
C VAL A 809 -8.47 29.99 16.23
N GLY A 810 -7.62 29.13 15.68
CA GLY A 810 -7.07 28.00 16.42
C GLY A 810 -8.00 26.78 16.52
N LEU A 811 -7.54 25.76 17.24
CA LEU A 811 -8.26 24.50 17.43
C LEU A 811 -9.41 24.60 18.43
N ASP A 812 -9.38 25.56 19.35
CA ASP A 812 -10.48 25.80 20.28
C ASP A 812 -11.66 26.53 19.64
N GLY A 813 -11.48 27.10 18.44
CA GLY A 813 -12.54 27.81 17.72
C GLY A 813 -12.97 29.12 18.38
N LEU A 814 -12.08 29.71 19.19
CA LEU A 814 -12.31 30.95 19.94
C LEU A 814 -11.23 31.96 19.55
N SER A 815 -11.61 33.21 19.33
CA SER A 815 -10.61 34.27 19.28
C SER A 815 -10.16 34.63 20.70
N ASN A 816 -9.00 35.25 20.86
CA ASN A 816 -8.54 35.77 22.16
C ASN A 816 -9.61 36.56 22.95
N ASP A 817 -10.44 37.33 22.25
CA ASP A 817 -11.52 38.11 22.86
C ASP A 817 -12.64 37.21 23.41
N ASP A 818 -12.99 36.15 22.67
CA ASP A 818 -14.00 35.19 23.06
C ASP A 818 -13.49 34.23 24.16
N GLU A 819 -12.20 33.87 24.13
CA GLU A 819 -11.52 33.09 25.17
C GLU A 819 -11.59 33.78 26.53
N ASN A 820 -11.42 35.11 26.59
CA ASN A 820 -11.52 35.87 27.83
C ASN A 820 -12.91 35.72 28.49
N THR A 821 -13.95 35.57 27.67
CA THR A 821 -15.31 35.35 28.15
C THR A 821 -15.55 33.88 28.48
N PHE A 822 -15.06 32.96 27.65
CA PHE A 822 -15.25 31.51 27.80
C PHE A 822 -14.50 30.95 29.02
N PHE A 823 -13.23 31.32 29.19
CA PHE A 823 -12.35 30.89 30.27
C PHE A 823 -12.34 31.86 31.46
N ASN A 824 -13.44 32.57 31.70
CA ASN A 824 -13.55 33.54 32.79
C ASN A 824 -13.26 32.92 34.17
N GLU A 825 -13.64 31.66 34.41
CA GLU A 825 -13.33 30.96 35.68
C GLU A 825 -11.82 30.78 35.90
N PHE A 826 -11.10 30.37 34.85
CA PHE A 826 -9.65 30.27 34.82
C PHE A 826 -8.99 31.63 35.11
N LEU A 827 -9.45 32.69 34.43
CA LEU A 827 -8.90 34.04 34.60
C LEU A 827 -9.19 34.64 35.99
N ASN A 828 -10.36 34.39 36.57
CA ASN A 828 -10.70 34.85 37.93
C ASN A 828 -9.81 34.19 38.99
N THR A 829 -9.49 32.91 38.79
CA THR A 829 -8.56 32.19 39.65
C THR A 829 -7.16 32.79 39.53
N LEU A 830 -6.69 33.05 38.32
CA LEU A 830 -5.39 33.69 38.09
C LEU A 830 -5.27 35.07 38.75
N GLN A 831 -6.30 35.90 38.61
CA GLN A 831 -6.33 37.23 39.21
C GLN A 831 -6.21 37.21 40.74
N SER A 832 -6.71 36.15 41.37
CA SER A 832 -6.74 36.01 42.83
C SER A 832 -5.39 35.59 43.43
N PHE A 833 -4.57 34.85 42.68
CA PHE A 833 -3.35 34.22 43.21
C PHE A 833 -2.04 34.75 42.62
N TYR A 834 -2.07 35.46 41.48
CA TYR A 834 -0.86 35.83 40.73
C TYR A 834 -0.66 37.34 40.56
N THR A 835 0.55 37.74 40.14
CA THR A 835 0.88 39.16 39.96
C THR A 835 0.10 39.77 38.79
N ALA A 836 -0.14 41.09 38.84
CA ALA A 836 -0.82 41.81 37.76
C ALA A 836 -0.10 41.67 36.41
N LYS A 837 1.22 41.51 36.41
CA LYS A 837 2.00 41.25 35.20
C LYS A 837 1.65 39.88 34.61
N ALA A 838 1.69 38.82 35.43
CA ALA A 838 1.35 37.46 35.02
C ALA A 838 -0.09 37.38 34.49
N TYR A 839 -1.03 38.00 35.21
CA TYR A 839 -2.42 38.08 34.78
C TYR A 839 -2.59 38.78 33.43
N ASN A 840 -1.95 39.95 33.21
CA ASN A 840 -2.06 40.69 31.95
C ASN A 840 -1.45 39.91 30.77
N THR A 841 -0.35 39.21 30.98
CA THR A 841 0.25 38.35 29.95
C THR A 841 -0.66 37.18 29.60
N ILE A 842 -1.18 36.46 30.59
CA ILE A 842 -2.06 35.30 30.35
C ILE A 842 -3.42 35.72 29.77
N SER A 843 -4.04 36.81 30.25
CA SER A 843 -5.33 37.28 29.72
C SER A 843 -5.25 37.85 28.30
N SER A 844 -4.06 38.23 27.83
CA SER A 844 -3.87 38.67 26.45
C SER A 844 -3.88 37.54 25.40
N ASP A 845 -3.72 36.31 25.85
CA ASP A 845 -3.73 35.06 25.07
C ASP A 845 -4.04 33.87 26.01
N PRO A 846 -5.31 33.73 26.48
CA PRO A 846 -5.70 32.67 27.40
C PRO A 846 -5.37 31.26 26.90
N SER A 847 -5.54 30.97 25.62
CA SER A 847 -5.25 29.67 24.99
C SER A 847 -3.77 29.47 24.64
N SER A 848 -2.93 30.51 24.63
CA SER A 848 -1.49 30.43 24.27
C SER A 848 -1.21 29.90 22.87
N ASP A 849 -2.12 30.15 21.94
CA ASP A 849 -2.07 29.69 20.56
C ASP A 849 -1.97 30.84 19.54
N ARG A 850 -1.76 32.09 19.98
CA ARG A 850 -1.50 33.22 19.08
C ARG A 850 -0.29 33.00 18.19
N TYR A 851 -0.48 33.21 16.89
CA TYR A 851 0.59 33.24 15.89
C TYR A 851 1.35 34.57 15.83
N HIS A 852 2.65 34.51 15.51
CA HIS A 852 3.41 35.70 15.10
C HIS A 852 4.43 35.39 14.00
N TYR A 853 4.47 36.23 12.95
CA TYR A 853 5.45 36.09 11.87
C TYR A 853 6.85 36.54 12.33
N PHE A 854 7.88 35.78 11.97
CA PHE A 854 9.24 36.00 12.45
C PHE A 854 9.91 37.29 11.94
N ARG A 855 9.36 37.93 10.90
CA ARG A 855 9.88 39.21 10.35
C ARG A 855 9.04 40.44 10.74
N GLY A 856 8.12 40.34 11.70
CA GLY A 856 7.30 41.48 12.12
C GLY A 856 8.14 42.73 12.44
N THR A 857 7.66 43.90 12.01
CA THR A 857 8.29 45.21 12.23
C THR A 857 8.31 45.56 13.72
N ASP A 858 7.35 45.08 14.50
CA ASP A 858 7.32 45.17 15.96
C ASP A 858 8.52 44.43 16.60
N TYR A 859 8.86 43.23 16.12
CA TYR A 859 10.04 42.49 16.57
C TYR A 859 11.36 43.20 16.22
N ASP A 860 11.38 43.99 15.14
CA ASP A 860 12.52 44.85 14.81
C ASP A 860 12.62 46.05 15.77
N ASN A 861 11.48 46.69 16.09
CA ASN A 861 11.42 47.81 17.03
C ASN A 861 11.79 47.41 18.47
N ASP A 862 11.42 46.20 18.88
CA ASP A 862 11.73 45.61 20.18
C ASP A 862 13.12 44.93 20.23
N GLU A 863 13.88 45.01 19.13
CA GLU A 863 15.22 44.41 18.99
C GLU A 863 15.26 42.91 19.33
N VAL A 864 14.19 42.16 19.00
CA VAL A 864 14.06 40.73 19.31
C VAL A 864 15.11 39.92 18.55
N GLY A 865 15.84 39.06 19.27
CA GLY A 865 16.86 38.16 18.71
C GLY A 865 16.27 36.99 17.92
N ILE A 866 17.10 36.27 17.16
CA ILE A 866 16.65 35.25 16.18
C ILE A 866 15.75 34.18 16.81
N LEU A 867 16.13 33.58 17.95
CA LEU A 867 15.30 32.56 18.62
C LEU A 867 13.95 33.10 19.09
N GLY A 868 13.91 34.32 19.63
CA GLY A 868 12.68 34.95 20.11
C GLY A 868 11.66 35.18 18.99
N ARG A 869 12.12 35.37 17.76
CA ARG A 869 11.26 35.59 16.58
C ARG A 869 10.46 34.36 16.17
N TYR A 870 10.96 33.16 16.47
CA TYR A 870 10.26 31.91 16.17
C TYR A 870 9.43 31.40 17.35
N TYR A 871 9.47 32.06 18.51
CA TYR A 871 8.79 31.62 19.74
C TYR A 871 7.28 31.40 19.54
N ASN A 872 6.60 32.29 18.80
CA ASN A 872 5.16 32.19 18.49
C ASN A 872 4.87 31.79 17.03
N TYR A 873 5.86 31.32 16.28
CA TYR A 873 5.67 31.01 14.86
C TYR A 873 4.76 29.78 14.63
N ASN A 874 4.64 28.89 15.62
CA ASN A 874 3.77 27.71 15.54
C ASN A 874 2.38 27.92 16.15
N GLY A 875 2.01 29.16 16.49
CA GLY A 875 0.65 29.50 16.91
C GLY A 875 -0.36 29.15 15.81
N LEU A 876 -1.59 28.87 16.22
CA LEU A 876 -2.67 28.43 15.36
C LEU A 876 -3.63 29.58 15.03
N GLU A 877 -3.99 30.42 16.00
CA GLU A 877 -4.81 31.60 15.75
C GLU A 877 -4.04 32.65 14.94
N GLY A 878 -4.57 32.98 13.75
CA GLY A 878 -4.03 34.02 12.87
C GLY A 878 -2.82 33.59 12.06
N ASN A 879 -2.60 32.28 11.87
CA ASN A 879 -1.44 31.76 11.14
C ASN A 879 -1.62 31.73 9.61
N SER A 880 -2.84 32.03 9.15
CA SER A 880 -3.28 31.98 7.76
C SER A 880 -3.91 33.31 7.29
N PRO A 881 -3.31 34.49 7.54
CA PRO A 881 -3.86 35.77 7.07
C PRO A 881 -3.92 35.86 5.54
N THR A 882 -4.91 36.59 5.01
CA THR A 882 -4.93 36.94 3.59
C THR A 882 -3.88 38.01 3.28
N THR A 883 -3.53 38.18 1.99
CA THR A 883 -2.55 39.21 1.60
C THR A 883 -3.00 40.62 1.99
N ASP A 884 -4.30 40.92 1.90
CA ASP A 884 -4.86 42.23 2.29
C ASP A 884 -4.94 42.41 3.81
N SER A 885 -4.91 41.32 4.58
CA SER A 885 -4.94 41.32 6.04
C SER A 885 -3.55 41.26 6.68
N SER A 886 -2.48 41.19 5.87
CA SER A 886 -1.11 41.18 6.37
C SER A 886 -0.79 42.51 7.08
N PRO A 887 -0.21 42.49 8.30
CA PRO A 887 0.26 43.71 8.96
C PRO A 887 1.52 44.30 8.30
N GLU A 888 2.14 43.57 7.37
CA GLU A 888 3.38 43.92 6.68
C GLU A 888 3.17 44.05 5.16
N ASP A 889 4.09 44.74 4.47
CA ASP A 889 4.08 44.90 3.00
C ASP A 889 4.36 43.60 2.22
N TYR A 890 4.49 42.47 2.91
CA TYR A 890 4.75 41.13 2.36
C TYR A 890 3.85 40.10 3.06
N PRO A 891 3.63 38.92 2.46
CA PRO A 891 2.82 37.88 3.08
C PRO A 891 3.44 37.38 4.40
N THR A 892 2.64 37.37 5.46
CA THR A 892 3.03 36.91 6.80
C THR A 892 2.41 35.56 7.17
N SER A 893 1.77 34.86 6.22
CA SER A 893 1.11 33.58 6.47
C SER A 893 2.13 32.44 6.63
N ALA A 894 1.97 31.62 7.68
CA ALA A 894 2.68 30.36 7.82
C ALA A 894 2.08 29.26 6.95
N THR A 895 0.75 29.26 6.79
CA THR A 895 0.01 28.30 5.98
C THR A 895 -1.17 28.98 5.26
N THR A 896 -1.70 28.30 4.25
CA THR A 896 -2.94 28.69 3.57
C THR A 896 -4.09 27.73 3.85
N LEU A 897 -3.79 26.63 4.57
CA LEU A 897 -4.72 25.57 4.92
C LEU A 897 -5.28 25.83 6.33
N PRO A 898 -6.56 25.52 6.58
CA PRO A 898 -7.13 25.61 7.93
C PRO A 898 -6.46 24.62 8.89
N ASN A 899 -6.33 25.01 10.14
CA ASN A 899 -5.93 24.09 11.21
C ASN A 899 -7.08 23.10 11.48
N LYS A 900 -6.75 21.82 11.67
CA LYS A 900 -7.71 20.75 11.93
C LYS A 900 -7.10 19.58 12.68
N GLU A 901 -7.94 18.84 13.40
CA GLU A 901 -7.60 17.58 14.09
C GLU A 901 -7.86 16.38 13.17
N ASP A 902 -7.15 16.39 12.03
CA ASP A 902 -7.17 15.34 11.01
C ASP A 902 -5.89 15.45 10.16
N ILE A 903 -4.88 14.66 10.53
CA ILE A 903 -3.49 14.85 10.09
C ILE A 903 -3.17 13.97 8.89
N ASN A 904 -3.80 12.79 8.83
CA ASN A 904 -3.62 11.83 7.74
C ASN A 904 -4.64 11.99 6.59
N ARG A 905 -5.68 12.83 6.74
CA ARG A 905 -6.71 13.17 5.74
C ARG A 905 -7.66 12.03 5.38
#